data_AF-A0A8V0ZTG0-F1
#
_entry.id   AF-A0A8V0ZTG0-F1
#
_cell.length_a   1.000
_cell.length_b   1.000
_cell.length_c   1.000
_cell.angle_alpha   90.00
_cell.angle_beta   90.00
_cell.angle_gamma   90.00
#
_symmetry.space_group_name_H-M   'P 1'
#
loop_
_entity.id
_entity.type
_entity.pdbx_description
1 polymer ?
#
loop_
_entity_poly.entity_id
_entity_poly.type
_entity_poly.pdbx_seq_one_letter_code
_entity_poly.pdbx_strand_id
1 'polypeptide(L)'
;MSCANYSSLNRAQLTFEYLHTNSTTHEFLFGALAELVDNARDADATRIDIYTDEAASVIQFGKSAKRSPESTQIGQYGNGLKSGSMRIGKDFILFTKKSNTMTCLLLSRTFHEEEGIDEVIVPLPTWNVWNREPVSDNMEKFAIETELIYKYSPFKSEQEVMEQFNKIRGEKGTLVIIFNLKLMDNGEPELDVTSDPRDIQMAETPPEGTKPERRSFRAYAAVLYIDPRMRIFINGHKVQTKRLSCCLYKPRMYKYTSNRFKTRAEQEVKKAEHMARIAEEKAREAESKARAFELRLGGDLTRESRVTLRQVQNSAITMRREADVKKRIKDAKQRALKEPKELNFIFGVNIEQRELDGMFIYNCSRLIKMYEKVGPQLEGGMACGGVVGVVDVPYLVLEPTHNKQDFADAKEYRHLLKAMGEHLAQYWKDVAIAQRGIVKFWDEFGYLSAKWSQPPSSELRYKRRRAMEIPTTIQCDVCLKWRTLPFQLSSVEKNYPDSWVCSMNPDPEQNRCEAPEQKQKLPLGTLKKDSKSQEEKQKQLSEKIRQQQEKLEALQKTTPIRSQADLKKLPLEVSTRPAGEPVTRSQRPRSPPLPDVIKNAPSRPPPLTPPSKSVSQLKKSSSTWTNINTPRLASILSKEEASTSKTHHDAVTAGKSNSTSKTLAKPTTPTKPSSAVPLSPKSPRETPNSKTAKVSTPKKSATVKSPQACTPRKRTMHTAEELSEEEVESKKERTKRGKFVAVKEENKDPSEVVVELTDSAGEEDVAELKKAQKDKGLRVEVRVNKEWFTGRVTAVEIGKHAVRWKVKFDYVPTATTPRDRWVEKDSEDVRLMKPPSPEYQSPDTQQEEEVVVAEPSTSECVGIEPDTTGPSSGQETVDLLVQILRNCLRYFLPPNFPISKKELSSMSSEGLLAFPLKDYFKQYEMGLQNLCNSYQTRADARAKACEENLHNTERKLKETEEKLQKLRTNIVALLQKVQEDIDINTDDELDAYIEDLITKGD
;
A
#
# COMPACT_ATOMS: atom_id res chain seq x y z
N MET A 1 15.33 16.05 19.38
CA MET A 1 16.45 16.92 18.97
C MET A 1 17.51 16.02 18.35
N SER A 2 18.33 16.53 17.42
CA SER A 2 19.50 15.80 16.90
C SER A 2 20.73 16.09 17.76
N CYS A 3 21.44 15.07 18.22
CA CYS A 3 22.65 15.22 19.04
C CYS A 3 23.80 15.87 18.25
N ALA A 4 23.92 15.53 16.96
CA ALA A 4 24.93 16.09 16.05
C ALA A 4 24.31 16.54 14.71
N ASN A 5 25.11 17.24 13.89
CA ASN A 5 24.71 17.58 12.52
C ASN A 5 24.93 16.39 11.57
N TYR A 6 23.85 15.70 11.21
CA TYR A 6 23.86 14.56 10.30
C TYR A 6 23.85 14.94 8.80
N SER A 7 24.38 16.11 8.41
CA SER A 7 24.33 16.55 7.00
C SER A 7 25.21 15.73 6.05
N SER A 8 26.26 15.10 6.56
CA SER A 8 27.22 14.26 5.83
C SER A 8 26.82 12.78 5.75
N LEU A 9 25.73 12.36 6.40
CA LEU A 9 25.27 10.97 6.31
C LEU A 9 24.43 10.76 5.03
N ASN A 10 24.72 9.64 4.34
CA ASN A 10 23.94 9.17 3.19
C ASN A 10 22.44 9.08 3.55
N ARG A 11 21.60 9.35 2.55
CA ARG A 11 20.14 9.27 2.67
C ARG A 11 19.62 8.16 1.77
N ALA A 12 18.51 7.54 2.17
CA ALA A 12 17.71 6.79 1.20
C ALA A 12 17.15 7.77 0.16
N GLN A 13 17.41 7.48 -1.12
CA GLN A 13 16.88 8.19 -2.28
C GLN A 13 15.82 7.32 -2.97
N LEU A 14 15.09 7.91 -3.92
CA LEU A 14 14.12 7.22 -4.76
C LEU A 14 14.61 7.27 -6.21
N THR A 15 14.77 6.10 -6.82
CA THR A 15 15.03 5.99 -8.26
C THR A 15 13.71 5.98 -9.05
N PHE A 16 13.75 6.30 -10.35
CA PHE A 16 12.54 6.34 -11.18
C PHE A 16 11.83 4.98 -11.26
N GLU A 17 12.57 3.87 -11.26
CA GLU A 17 12.02 2.50 -11.20
C GLU A 17 11.22 2.21 -9.92
N TYR A 18 11.44 2.98 -8.85
CA TYR A 18 10.59 2.87 -7.66
C TYR A 18 9.16 3.32 -7.94
N LEU A 19 8.93 4.23 -8.90
CA LEU A 19 7.57 4.61 -9.32
C LEU A 19 6.82 3.42 -9.91
N HIS A 20 7.49 2.61 -10.74
CA HIS A 20 6.93 1.36 -11.24
C HIS A 20 6.72 0.33 -10.13
N THR A 21 7.75 0.08 -9.32
CA THR A 21 7.73 -0.87 -8.19
C THR A 21 6.62 -0.56 -7.20
N ASN A 22 6.33 0.72 -6.97
CA ASN A 22 5.26 1.19 -6.10
C ASN A 22 3.85 0.99 -6.69
N SER A 23 3.73 0.91 -8.03
CA SER A 23 2.45 0.73 -8.73
C SER A 23 1.95 -0.71 -8.72
N THR A 24 2.85 -1.71 -8.67
CA THR A 24 2.50 -3.14 -8.72
C THR A 24 1.69 -3.62 -7.51
N THR A 25 1.62 -2.81 -6.44
CA THR A 25 0.76 -3.07 -5.28
C THR A 25 -0.73 -3.17 -5.63
N HIS A 26 -1.17 -2.56 -6.74
CA HIS A 26 -2.57 -2.50 -7.15
C HIS A 26 -2.87 -3.50 -8.25
N GLU A 27 -3.02 -4.77 -7.88
CA GLU A 27 -3.57 -5.82 -8.75
C GLU A 27 -4.98 -5.42 -9.25
N PHE A 28 -5.87 -5.05 -8.32
CA PHE A 28 -7.20 -4.54 -8.62
C PHE A 28 -7.15 -3.06 -9.04
N LEU A 29 -7.33 -2.80 -10.34
CA LEU A 29 -7.18 -1.48 -10.96
C LEU A 29 -8.12 -0.40 -10.39
N PHE A 30 -9.37 -0.73 -10.04
CA PHE A 30 -10.26 0.24 -9.38
C PHE A 30 -9.79 0.63 -7.97
N GLY A 31 -8.97 -0.21 -7.31
CA GLY A 31 -8.29 0.16 -6.06
C GLY A 31 -7.32 1.33 -6.23
N ALA A 32 -6.66 1.43 -7.38
CA ALA A 32 -5.82 2.56 -7.74
C ALA A 32 -6.64 3.83 -8.01
N LEU A 33 -7.78 3.73 -8.70
CA LEU A 33 -8.70 4.87 -8.89
C LEU A 33 -9.26 5.37 -7.55
N ALA A 34 -9.63 4.45 -6.65
CA ALA A 34 -10.15 4.79 -5.33
C ALA A 34 -9.14 5.52 -4.42
N GLU A 35 -7.82 5.39 -4.65
CA GLU A 35 -6.83 6.22 -3.93
C GLU A 35 -6.98 7.72 -4.26
N LEU A 36 -7.37 8.08 -5.48
CA LEU A 36 -7.63 9.48 -5.85
C LEU A 36 -8.96 9.95 -5.23
N VAL A 37 -9.98 9.10 -5.24
CA VAL A 37 -11.30 9.38 -4.62
C VAL A 37 -11.16 9.58 -3.10
N ASP A 38 -10.37 8.75 -2.42
CA ASP A 38 -10.08 8.87 -0.99
C ASP A 38 -9.41 10.20 -0.66
N ASN A 39 -8.47 10.66 -1.50
CA ASN A 39 -7.75 11.90 -1.27
C ASN A 39 -8.63 13.16 -1.46
N ALA A 40 -9.61 13.13 -2.37
CA ALA A 40 -10.60 14.18 -2.51
C ALA A 40 -11.62 14.17 -1.34
N ARG A 41 -12.06 12.99 -0.89
CA ARG A 41 -12.93 12.84 0.29
C ARG A 41 -12.26 13.43 1.54
N ASP A 42 -10.99 13.12 1.76
CA ASP A 42 -10.19 13.65 2.87
C ASP A 42 -9.96 15.18 2.81
N ALA A 43 -10.17 15.81 1.66
CA ALA A 43 -10.03 17.26 1.44
C ALA A 43 -11.39 18.01 1.55
N ASP A 44 -12.40 17.37 2.15
CA ASP A 44 -13.77 17.87 2.34
C ASP A 44 -14.48 18.24 1.03
N ALA A 45 -14.19 17.53 -0.06
CA ALA A 45 -14.85 17.77 -1.35
C ALA A 45 -16.36 17.42 -1.31
N THR A 46 -17.20 18.37 -1.69
CA THR A 46 -18.68 18.20 -1.78
C THR A 46 -19.13 17.51 -3.08
N ARG A 47 -18.26 17.58 -4.09
CA ARG A 47 -18.34 16.92 -5.40
C ARG A 47 -16.91 16.52 -5.76
N ILE A 48 -16.74 15.32 -6.33
CA ILE A 48 -15.50 14.92 -6.99
C ILE A 48 -15.73 14.75 -8.49
N ASP A 49 -14.86 15.42 -9.23
CA ASP A 49 -14.24 14.94 -10.46
C ASP A 49 -12.75 14.67 -10.05
N ILE A 50 -12.10 13.62 -10.55
CA ILE A 50 -11.21 12.72 -9.74
C ILE A 50 -9.81 13.27 -9.33
N TYR A 51 -9.72 14.29 -8.47
CA TYR A 51 -8.53 15.17 -8.37
C TYR A 51 -8.10 15.60 -6.92
N THR A 52 -6.81 15.90 -6.63
CA THR A 52 -6.23 15.94 -5.23
C THR A 52 -5.18 17.03 -4.86
N ASP A 53 -5.25 17.66 -3.67
CA ASP A 53 -4.50 18.89 -3.23
C ASP A 53 -3.04 18.73 -2.65
N GLU A 54 -2.35 19.86 -2.43
CA GLU A 54 -1.04 20.12 -1.77
C GLU A 54 0.25 19.58 -2.43
N ALA A 55 0.44 19.97 -3.69
CA ALA A 55 1.54 19.63 -4.62
C ALA A 55 2.95 19.40 -4.01
N ALA A 56 3.56 20.37 -3.31
CA ALA A 56 4.93 20.22 -2.79
C ALA A 56 5.05 19.16 -1.67
N SER A 57 3.94 18.82 -1.00
CA SER A 57 3.90 17.73 -0.02
C SER A 57 3.61 16.38 -0.68
N VAL A 58 2.82 16.38 -1.76
CA VAL A 58 2.41 15.19 -2.51
C VAL A 58 3.59 14.34 -2.95
N ILE A 59 4.69 14.93 -3.42
CA ILE A 59 5.87 14.17 -3.87
C ILE A 59 6.64 13.49 -2.72
N GLN A 60 6.40 13.85 -1.45
CA GLN A 60 7.14 13.30 -0.32
C GLN A 60 6.54 11.94 0.09
N PHE A 61 7.21 10.83 -0.26
CA PHE A 61 6.77 9.47 0.08
C PHE A 61 6.77 9.23 1.60
N GLY A 62 5.78 8.48 2.09
CA GLY A 62 5.61 8.18 3.52
C GLY A 62 5.15 9.34 4.40
N LYS A 63 5.01 10.56 3.85
CA LYS A 63 4.58 11.75 4.60
C LYS A 63 3.08 11.98 4.42
N SER A 64 2.36 12.09 5.53
CA SER A 64 0.98 12.58 5.54
C SER A 64 0.73 13.41 6.79
N ALA A 65 0.19 14.62 6.61
CA ALA A 65 -0.32 15.43 7.73
C ALA A 65 -1.58 14.81 8.35
N LYS A 66 -2.28 13.95 7.60
CA LYS A 66 -3.51 13.25 8.00
C LYS A 66 -3.29 12.16 9.06
N ARG A 67 -2.04 11.75 9.31
CA ARG A 67 -1.69 10.64 10.21
C ARG A 67 -1.69 11.08 11.68
N SER A 68 -2.84 10.94 12.35
CA SER A 68 -2.97 11.09 13.81
C SER A 68 -3.76 9.91 14.42
N PRO A 69 -3.59 9.59 15.72
CA PRO A 69 -4.31 8.47 16.36
C PRO A 69 -5.83 8.64 16.46
N GLU A 70 -6.32 9.85 16.21
CA GLU A 70 -7.74 10.23 16.26
C GLU A 70 -8.27 10.59 14.86
N SER A 71 -7.49 10.34 13.80
CA SER A 71 -7.82 10.73 12.43
C SER A 71 -8.91 9.85 11.83
N THR A 72 -9.96 10.50 11.32
CA THR A 72 -11.00 9.91 10.47
C THR A 72 -10.64 9.93 8.98
N GLN A 73 -9.49 10.49 8.61
CA GLN A 73 -9.02 10.56 7.22
C GLN A 73 -8.33 9.25 6.79
N ILE A 74 -8.52 8.90 5.52
CA ILE A 74 -8.14 7.62 4.92
C ILE A 74 -6.67 7.65 4.44
N GLY A 75 -6.16 8.82 4.05
CA GLY A 75 -4.84 9.02 3.44
C GLY A 75 -3.65 8.98 4.43
N GLN A 76 -3.56 7.98 5.30
CA GLN A 76 -2.55 7.96 6.37
C GLN A 76 -1.11 7.64 5.91
N TYR A 77 -0.93 6.89 4.82
CA TYR A 77 0.40 6.41 4.38
C TYR A 77 1.21 7.40 3.53
N GLY A 78 0.61 8.48 3.02
CA GLY A 78 1.33 9.45 2.18
C GLY A 78 1.80 8.89 0.83
N ASN A 79 1.16 7.83 0.32
CA ASN A 79 1.58 7.15 -0.91
C ASN A 79 0.48 7.01 -1.98
N GLY A 80 -0.80 6.96 -1.58
CA GLY A 80 -1.94 6.57 -2.43
C GLY A 80 -1.97 7.16 -3.85
N LEU A 81 -1.79 8.47 -4.00
CA LEU A 81 -1.77 9.10 -5.32
C LEU A 81 -0.65 8.54 -6.22
N LYS A 82 0.54 8.26 -5.67
CA LYS A 82 1.71 7.82 -6.44
C LYS A 82 1.63 6.35 -6.83
N SER A 83 1.14 5.48 -5.95
CA SER A 83 0.88 4.08 -6.32
C SER A 83 -0.31 3.97 -7.28
N GLY A 84 -1.36 4.77 -7.05
CA GLY A 84 -2.57 4.78 -7.88
C GLY A 84 -2.34 5.31 -9.30
N SER A 85 -1.79 6.51 -9.45
CA SER A 85 -1.55 7.12 -10.78
C SER A 85 -0.61 6.27 -11.64
N MET A 86 0.53 5.84 -11.10
CA MET A 86 1.51 4.98 -11.80
C MET A 86 0.98 3.55 -12.06
N ARG A 87 -0.13 3.14 -11.44
CA ARG A 87 -0.84 1.91 -11.81
C ARG A 87 -1.70 2.10 -13.06
N ILE A 88 -2.37 3.24 -13.18
CA ILE A 88 -3.36 3.56 -14.22
C ILE A 88 -2.69 4.02 -15.53
N GLY A 89 -1.63 4.82 -15.44
CA GLY A 89 -0.89 5.32 -16.59
C GLY A 89 0.59 5.54 -16.28
N LYS A 90 1.36 5.85 -17.32
CA LYS A 90 2.80 6.11 -17.27
C LYS A 90 3.11 7.48 -16.66
N ASP A 91 2.23 8.46 -16.87
CA ASP A 91 2.46 9.87 -16.55
C ASP A 91 1.22 10.50 -15.88
N PHE A 92 1.40 11.47 -14.98
CA PHE A 92 0.30 12.33 -14.52
C PHE A 92 0.71 13.78 -14.30
N ILE A 93 -0.24 14.68 -14.50
CA ILE A 93 -0.12 16.12 -14.23
C ILE A 93 -1.26 16.58 -13.31
N LEU A 94 -0.95 17.46 -12.35
CA LEU A 94 -1.84 17.89 -11.28
C LEU A 94 -1.81 19.41 -11.16
N PHE A 95 -2.97 20.04 -11.34
CA PHE A 95 -3.20 21.48 -11.20
C PHE A 95 -4.02 21.71 -9.92
N THR A 96 -3.46 22.24 -8.85
CA THR A 96 -4.23 22.61 -7.63
C THR A 96 -4.39 24.12 -7.50
N LYS A 97 -5.50 24.56 -6.91
CA LYS A 97 -5.78 25.97 -6.59
C LYS A 97 -6.14 26.07 -5.12
N LYS A 98 -5.50 26.99 -4.39
CA LYS A 98 -5.67 27.17 -2.95
C LYS A 98 -5.37 28.61 -2.53
N SER A 99 -6.35 29.26 -1.88
CA SER A 99 -6.25 30.67 -1.48
C SER A 99 -5.89 31.56 -2.68
N ASN A 100 -4.70 32.18 -2.71
CA ASN A 100 -4.26 33.08 -3.77
C ASN A 100 -3.27 32.45 -4.78
N THR A 101 -2.98 31.15 -4.66
CA THR A 101 -2.03 30.47 -5.56
C THR A 101 -2.65 29.30 -6.30
N MET A 102 -2.09 29.02 -7.47
CA MET A 102 -2.39 27.84 -8.25
C MET A 102 -1.08 27.20 -8.74
N THR A 103 -0.92 25.90 -8.45
CA THR A 103 0.34 25.16 -8.63
C THR A 103 0.12 23.99 -9.57
N CYS A 104 1.00 23.83 -10.56
CA CYS A 104 1.09 22.63 -11.37
C CYS A 104 2.15 21.67 -10.80
N LEU A 105 1.96 20.37 -10.99
CA LEU A 105 2.88 19.29 -10.62
C LEU A 105 2.87 18.28 -11.77
N LEU A 106 4.01 18.00 -12.39
CA LEU A 106 4.15 16.97 -13.42
C LEU A 106 5.00 15.80 -12.90
N LEU A 107 4.41 14.61 -12.73
CA LEU A 107 5.16 13.37 -12.56
C LEU A 107 5.08 12.56 -13.86
N SER A 108 6.02 12.82 -14.76
CA SER A 108 6.15 12.09 -16.01
C SER A 108 7.31 11.08 -15.94
N ARG A 109 7.03 9.79 -16.10
CA ARG A 109 8.07 8.79 -16.37
C ARG A 109 8.66 8.95 -17.76
N THR A 110 7.86 9.37 -18.74
CA THR A 110 8.30 9.59 -20.13
C THR A 110 9.46 10.59 -20.20
N PHE A 111 9.38 11.70 -19.47
CA PHE A 111 10.50 12.63 -19.25
C PHE A 111 11.77 11.95 -18.72
N HIS A 112 11.66 11.11 -17.68
CA HIS A 112 12.82 10.42 -17.09
C HIS A 112 13.44 9.38 -18.03
N GLU A 113 12.61 8.66 -18.79
CA GLU A 113 13.04 7.62 -19.71
C GLU A 113 13.66 8.20 -21.00
N GLU A 114 13.19 9.35 -21.49
CA GLU A 114 13.78 10.03 -22.65
C GLU A 114 15.09 10.78 -22.32
N GLU A 115 15.16 11.44 -21.16
CA GLU A 115 16.36 12.21 -20.74
C GLU A 115 17.35 11.36 -19.91
N GLY A 116 17.06 10.07 -19.67
CA GLY A 116 17.95 9.12 -18.99
C GLY A 116 18.15 9.35 -17.49
N ILE A 117 17.14 9.88 -16.80
CA ILE A 117 17.23 10.39 -15.42
C ILE A 117 16.84 9.30 -14.40
N ASP A 118 17.80 8.88 -13.55
CA ASP A 118 17.55 7.90 -12.49
C ASP A 118 16.87 8.49 -11.24
N GLU A 119 17.10 9.77 -10.90
CA GLU A 119 16.45 10.44 -9.75
C GLU A 119 15.03 10.93 -10.09
N VAL A 120 14.09 10.85 -9.14
CA VAL A 120 12.71 11.34 -9.35
C VAL A 120 12.64 12.88 -9.28
N ILE A 121 12.68 13.54 -10.45
CA ILE A 121 12.52 14.99 -10.64
C ILE A 121 11.05 15.32 -10.96
N VAL A 122 10.52 16.39 -10.34
CA VAL A 122 9.10 16.80 -10.50
C VAL A 122 8.99 18.31 -10.68
N PRO A 123 8.65 18.81 -11.87
CA PRO A 123 8.32 20.22 -12.08
C PRO A 123 7.13 20.66 -11.20
N LEU A 124 7.31 21.76 -10.46
CA LEU A 124 6.36 22.32 -9.49
C LEU A 124 6.11 23.85 -9.65
N PRO A 125 5.85 24.38 -10.86
CA PRO A 125 5.65 25.82 -11.04
C PRO A 125 4.32 26.29 -10.42
N THR A 126 4.32 27.52 -9.89
CA THR A 126 3.18 28.14 -9.20
C THR A 126 2.93 29.54 -9.74
N TRP A 127 1.66 29.91 -9.85
CA TRP A 127 1.19 31.21 -10.31
C TRP A 127 0.25 31.85 -9.27
N ASN A 128 0.10 33.17 -9.32
CA ASN A 128 -0.90 33.93 -8.58
C ASN A 128 -2.28 33.84 -9.28
N VAL A 129 -3.35 33.62 -8.51
CA VAL A 129 -4.70 33.37 -9.04
C VAL A 129 -5.30 34.55 -9.80
N TRP A 130 -4.98 35.80 -9.44
CA TRP A 130 -5.64 36.99 -10.00
C TRP A 130 -4.96 37.50 -11.27
N ASN A 131 -3.65 37.74 -11.22
CA ASN A 131 -2.89 38.32 -12.33
C ASN A 131 -2.19 37.27 -13.20
N ARG A 132 -2.16 35.99 -12.78
CA ARG A 132 -1.48 34.88 -13.46
C ARG A 132 0.03 35.07 -13.58
N GLU A 133 0.65 35.88 -12.71
CA GLU A 133 2.11 36.02 -12.69
C GLU A 133 2.77 34.80 -11.99
N PRO A 134 3.99 34.41 -12.41
CA PRO A 134 4.80 33.40 -11.71
C PRO A 134 5.08 33.76 -10.25
N VAL A 135 5.02 32.75 -9.38
CA VAL A 135 5.35 32.84 -7.95
C VAL A 135 6.50 31.88 -7.66
N SER A 136 7.74 32.38 -7.81
CA SER A 136 8.96 31.62 -7.57
C SER A 136 10.11 32.53 -7.12
N ASP A 137 10.86 32.11 -6.11
CA ASP A 137 12.11 32.76 -5.69
C ASP A 137 13.24 32.61 -6.74
N ASN A 138 13.06 31.73 -7.73
CA ASN A 138 14.00 31.49 -8.82
C ASN A 138 13.25 31.37 -10.16
N MET A 139 13.46 32.34 -11.05
CA MET A 139 12.80 32.43 -12.35
C MET A 139 13.40 31.48 -13.40
N GLU A 140 14.71 31.17 -13.32
CA GLU A 140 15.36 30.19 -14.21
C GLU A 140 14.78 28.79 -13.96
N LYS A 141 14.66 28.41 -12.68
CA LYS A 141 13.96 27.19 -12.25
C LYS A 141 12.52 27.15 -12.78
N PHE A 142 11.77 28.25 -12.61
CA PHE A 142 10.38 28.33 -13.07
C PHE A 142 10.26 28.14 -14.60
N ALA A 143 11.16 28.76 -15.37
CA ALA A 143 11.22 28.58 -16.82
C ALA A 143 11.52 27.12 -17.20
N ILE A 144 12.51 26.48 -16.58
CA ILE A 144 12.81 25.05 -16.81
C ILE A 144 11.61 24.16 -16.44
N GLU A 145 10.93 24.45 -15.32
CA GLU A 145 9.76 23.69 -14.88
C GLU A 145 8.55 23.83 -15.82
N THR A 146 8.35 24.99 -16.43
CA THR A 146 7.28 25.23 -17.40
C THR A 146 7.60 24.65 -18.77
N GLU A 147 8.84 24.81 -19.26
CA GLU A 147 9.30 24.17 -20.50
C GLU A 147 9.23 22.64 -20.44
N LEU A 148 9.56 22.03 -19.30
CA LEU A 148 9.37 20.58 -19.12
C LEU A 148 7.89 20.16 -19.19
N ILE A 149 6.96 21.01 -18.73
CA ILE A 149 5.52 20.78 -18.87
C ILE A 149 5.08 20.92 -20.32
N TYR A 150 5.54 21.94 -21.05
CA TYR A 150 5.19 22.13 -22.46
C TYR A 150 5.78 21.01 -23.35
N LYS A 151 7.02 20.57 -23.08
CA LYS A 151 7.65 19.43 -23.76
C LYS A 151 6.90 18.12 -23.48
N TYR A 152 6.73 17.74 -22.21
CA TYR A 152 6.33 16.37 -21.83
C TYR A 152 4.87 16.15 -21.43
N SER A 153 4.11 17.19 -21.07
CA SER A 153 2.69 17.03 -20.74
C SER A 153 1.78 17.04 -21.99
N PRO A 154 0.48 16.74 -21.86
CA PRO A 154 -0.49 16.92 -22.95
C PRO A 154 -0.71 18.37 -23.37
N PHE A 155 -0.22 19.35 -22.58
CA PHE A 155 -0.48 20.78 -22.76
C PHE A 155 0.81 21.47 -23.22
N LYS A 156 0.77 22.10 -24.40
CA LYS A 156 1.95 22.59 -25.13
C LYS A 156 2.19 24.09 -25.00
N SER A 157 1.38 24.79 -24.21
CA SER A 157 1.49 26.22 -23.95
C SER A 157 0.99 26.62 -22.56
N GLU A 158 1.35 27.83 -22.11
CA GLU A 158 0.80 28.40 -20.88
C GLU A 158 -0.72 28.59 -20.98
N GLN A 159 -1.26 28.92 -22.16
CA GLN A 159 -2.70 29.06 -22.36
C GLN A 159 -3.43 27.75 -22.05
N GLU A 160 -2.96 26.62 -22.59
CA GLU A 160 -3.56 25.31 -22.34
C GLU A 160 -3.46 24.91 -20.85
N VAL A 161 -2.36 25.25 -20.17
CA VAL A 161 -2.21 25.08 -18.72
C VAL A 161 -3.22 25.92 -17.93
N MET A 162 -3.42 27.19 -18.32
CA MET A 162 -4.41 28.08 -17.71
C MET A 162 -5.85 27.60 -17.96
N GLU A 163 -6.13 27.02 -19.12
CA GLU A 163 -7.42 26.36 -19.42
C GLU A 163 -7.67 25.15 -18.52
N GLN A 164 -6.62 24.47 -18.03
CA GLN A 164 -6.78 23.41 -17.02
C GLN A 164 -7.16 24.00 -15.65
N PHE A 165 -6.46 25.05 -15.20
CA PHE A 165 -6.84 25.76 -13.97
C PHE A 165 -8.27 26.32 -14.01
N ASN A 166 -8.74 26.82 -15.16
CA ASN A 166 -10.10 27.33 -15.35
C ASN A 166 -11.22 26.26 -15.17
N LYS A 167 -10.89 24.96 -15.24
CA LYS A 167 -11.84 23.88 -14.92
C LYS A 167 -12.14 23.83 -13.41
N ILE A 168 -11.24 24.34 -12.57
CA ILE A 168 -11.40 24.45 -11.11
C ILE A 168 -12.23 25.71 -10.79
N ARG A 169 -13.55 25.62 -10.97
CA ARG A 169 -14.49 26.75 -10.85
C ARG A 169 -14.59 27.41 -9.46
N GLY A 170 -13.96 26.83 -8.44
CA GLY A 170 -13.99 27.35 -7.07
C GLY A 170 -12.78 28.23 -6.71
N GLU A 171 -12.79 28.77 -5.49
CA GLU A 171 -11.61 29.38 -4.86
C GLU A 171 -10.54 28.34 -4.52
N LYS A 172 -10.97 27.11 -4.19
CA LYS A 172 -10.11 25.96 -3.93
C LYS A 172 -10.59 24.72 -4.70
N GLY A 173 -9.65 23.85 -5.05
CA GLY A 173 -9.92 22.59 -5.75
C GLY A 173 -8.69 22.09 -6.52
N THR A 174 -8.84 20.99 -7.26
CA THR A 174 -7.71 20.38 -7.96
C THR A 174 -8.15 19.71 -9.27
N LEU A 175 -7.20 19.44 -10.16
CA LEU A 175 -7.35 18.71 -11.42
C LEU A 175 -6.13 17.79 -11.64
N VAL A 176 -6.30 16.47 -11.51
CA VAL A 176 -5.27 15.42 -11.72
C VAL A 176 -5.59 14.66 -13.02
N ILE A 177 -4.79 14.87 -14.05
CA ILE A 177 -4.93 14.20 -15.34
C ILE A 177 -3.83 13.12 -15.42
N ILE A 178 -4.25 11.86 -15.39
CA ILE A 178 -3.39 10.71 -15.70
C ILE A 178 -3.49 10.49 -17.20
N PHE A 179 -2.35 10.32 -17.87
CA PHE A 179 -2.25 10.11 -19.31
C PHE A 179 -1.21 9.02 -19.62
N ASN A 180 -1.10 8.66 -20.91
CA ASN A 180 -0.36 7.48 -21.36
C ASN A 180 -0.80 6.25 -20.55
N LEU A 181 -2.10 5.96 -20.63
CA LEU A 181 -2.74 4.86 -19.91
C LEU A 181 -2.10 3.52 -20.27
N LYS A 182 -2.14 2.56 -19.34
CA LYS A 182 -1.65 1.23 -19.61
C LYS A 182 -2.56 0.49 -20.59
N LEU A 183 -1.90 -0.19 -21.52
CA LEU A 183 -2.51 -0.99 -22.58
C LEU A 183 -2.32 -2.48 -22.26
N MET A 184 -3.27 -3.30 -22.70
CA MET A 184 -3.19 -4.75 -22.70
C MET A 184 -2.37 -5.23 -23.91
N ASP A 185 -2.07 -6.53 -23.99
CA ASP A 185 -1.25 -7.12 -25.07
C ASP A 185 -1.85 -6.95 -26.49
N ASN A 186 -3.15 -6.64 -26.60
CA ASN A 186 -3.83 -6.33 -27.86
C ASN A 186 -3.74 -4.84 -28.27
N GLY A 187 -3.12 -3.98 -27.45
CA GLY A 187 -3.00 -2.54 -27.68
C GLY A 187 -4.14 -1.68 -27.13
N GLU A 188 -5.23 -2.26 -26.63
CA GLU A 188 -6.37 -1.53 -26.04
C GLU A 188 -6.13 -1.18 -24.56
N PRO A 189 -6.70 -0.09 -24.02
CA PRO A 189 -6.52 0.29 -22.62
C PRO A 189 -7.21 -0.70 -21.67
N GLU A 190 -6.66 -0.89 -20.46
CA GLU A 190 -7.27 -1.74 -19.41
C GLU A 190 -8.66 -1.24 -18.95
N LEU A 191 -8.99 0.03 -19.24
CA LEU A 191 -10.23 0.71 -18.87
C LEU A 191 -11.08 1.00 -20.12
N ASP A 192 -12.20 0.30 -20.25
CA ASP A 192 -13.22 0.57 -21.27
C ASP A 192 -14.15 1.71 -20.83
N VAL A 193 -14.21 2.77 -21.64
CA VAL A 193 -15.12 3.92 -21.47
C VAL A 193 -16.12 4.05 -22.63
N THR A 194 -16.21 3.03 -23.47
CA THR A 194 -16.93 3.02 -24.75
C THR A 194 -18.18 2.16 -24.72
N SER A 195 -18.17 0.98 -24.08
CA SER A 195 -19.35 0.09 -24.02
C SER A 195 -20.51 0.68 -23.20
N ASP A 196 -20.21 1.46 -22.16
CA ASP A 196 -21.18 2.32 -21.48
C ASP A 196 -20.56 3.71 -21.29
N PRO A 197 -20.99 4.74 -22.06
CA PRO A 197 -20.43 6.09 -21.96
C PRO A 197 -20.76 6.77 -20.61
N ARG A 198 -21.53 6.14 -19.71
CA ARG A 198 -21.78 6.62 -18.34
C ARG A 198 -20.90 5.94 -17.29
N ASP A 199 -20.09 4.95 -17.65
CA ASP A 199 -19.29 4.15 -16.72
C ASP A 199 -17.78 4.21 -17.08
N ILE A 200 -16.98 3.57 -16.24
CA ILE A 200 -15.62 3.13 -16.57
C ILE A 200 -15.59 1.64 -16.21
N GLN A 201 -15.44 0.78 -17.20
CA GLN A 201 -15.44 -0.67 -17.02
C GLN A 201 -14.03 -1.25 -17.15
N MET A 202 -13.83 -2.44 -16.58
CA MET A 202 -12.69 -3.29 -16.98
C MET A 202 -12.93 -3.81 -18.40
N ALA A 203 -11.93 -3.74 -19.27
CA ALA A 203 -12.04 -4.17 -20.66
C ALA A 203 -12.12 -5.71 -20.83
N GLU A 204 -11.78 -6.48 -19.79
CA GLU A 204 -11.89 -7.94 -19.79
C GLU A 204 -13.35 -8.44 -19.85
N THR A 205 -13.61 -9.46 -20.67
CA THR A 205 -14.89 -10.18 -20.66
C THR A 205 -15.08 -10.95 -19.34
N PRO A 206 -16.09 -10.64 -18.52
CA PRO A 206 -16.20 -11.22 -17.17
C PRO A 206 -16.66 -12.69 -17.20
N PRO A 207 -16.05 -13.58 -16.40
CA PRO A 207 -16.60 -14.90 -16.10
C PRO A 207 -18.00 -14.84 -15.46
N GLU A 208 -18.80 -15.91 -15.61
CA GLU A 208 -20.12 -16.02 -14.95
C GLU A 208 -19.98 -15.88 -13.42
N GLY A 209 -20.88 -15.10 -12.80
CA GLY A 209 -20.82 -14.80 -11.37
C GLY A 209 -19.86 -13.68 -10.94
N THR A 210 -19.17 -13.03 -11.89
CA THR A 210 -18.35 -11.82 -11.60
C THR A 210 -19.21 -10.72 -10.97
N LYS A 211 -18.75 -10.17 -9.84
CA LYS A 211 -19.51 -9.18 -9.07
C LYS A 211 -19.44 -7.78 -9.71
N PRO A 212 -20.54 -6.99 -9.74
CA PRO A 212 -20.61 -5.73 -10.47
C PRO A 212 -19.46 -4.76 -10.14
N GLU A 213 -19.11 -4.64 -8.87
CA GLU A 213 -18.06 -3.77 -8.31
C GLU A 213 -16.64 -4.17 -8.75
N ARG A 214 -16.45 -5.34 -9.38
CA ARG A 214 -15.18 -5.76 -9.99
C ARG A 214 -15.08 -5.45 -11.47
N ARG A 215 -16.20 -5.15 -12.16
CA ARG A 215 -16.24 -4.78 -13.58
C ARG A 215 -16.63 -3.33 -13.83
N SER A 216 -17.52 -2.76 -13.02
CA SER A 216 -18.09 -1.41 -13.18
C SER A 216 -17.57 -0.48 -12.08
N PHE A 217 -16.89 0.60 -12.47
CA PHE A 217 -16.44 1.61 -11.51
C PHE A 217 -17.63 2.39 -10.93
N ARG A 218 -18.70 2.60 -11.69
CA ARG A 218 -19.98 3.14 -11.22
C ARG A 218 -20.61 2.29 -10.12
N ALA A 219 -20.54 0.96 -10.21
CA ALA A 219 -20.96 0.07 -9.13
C ALA A 219 -20.05 0.19 -7.89
N TYR A 220 -18.72 0.09 -8.08
CA TYR A 220 -17.76 0.16 -6.98
C TYR A 220 -17.81 1.50 -6.23
N ALA A 221 -17.81 2.62 -6.95
CA ALA A 221 -17.91 3.96 -6.40
C ALA A 221 -19.23 4.20 -5.63
N ALA A 222 -20.31 3.50 -5.98
CA ALA A 222 -21.58 3.62 -5.27
C ALA A 222 -21.53 3.05 -3.84
N VAL A 223 -20.66 2.06 -3.58
CA VAL A 223 -20.51 1.37 -2.27
C VAL A 223 -19.16 1.60 -1.59
N LEU A 224 -18.25 2.35 -2.22
CA LEU A 224 -16.88 2.62 -1.75
C LEU A 224 -16.81 3.21 -0.33
N TYR A 225 -17.86 3.91 0.09
CA TYR A 225 -17.97 4.50 1.42
C TYR A 225 -19.25 4.06 2.13
N ILE A 226 -19.16 3.69 3.42
CA ILE A 226 -20.32 3.26 4.22
C ILE A 226 -21.29 4.42 4.45
N ASP A 227 -20.75 5.62 4.72
CA ASP A 227 -21.44 6.90 4.78
C ASP A 227 -20.93 7.80 3.63
N PRO A 228 -21.58 7.76 2.45
CA PRO A 228 -21.29 8.67 1.34
C PRO A 228 -21.85 10.08 1.61
N ARG A 229 -21.04 11.09 1.27
CA ARG A 229 -21.34 12.53 1.42
C ARG A 229 -20.90 13.33 0.21
N MET A 230 -19.62 13.20 -0.15
CA MET A 230 -19.07 13.63 -1.42
C MET A 230 -19.84 12.97 -2.57
N ARG A 231 -20.32 13.77 -3.53
CA ARG A 231 -20.98 13.27 -4.73
C ARG A 231 -19.95 12.90 -5.79
N ILE A 232 -20.09 11.72 -6.39
CA ILE A 232 -19.21 11.22 -7.44
C ILE A 232 -19.94 11.35 -8.77
N PHE A 233 -19.25 11.84 -9.80
CA PHE A 233 -19.73 11.88 -11.18
C PHE A 233 -18.77 11.08 -12.06
N ILE A 234 -19.30 10.31 -13.01
CA ILE A 234 -18.54 9.58 -14.04
C ILE A 234 -19.11 10.01 -15.38
N ASN A 235 -18.25 10.50 -16.27
CA ASN A 235 -18.60 11.05 -17.59
C ASN A 235 -19.80 12.02 -17.53
N GLY A 236 -19.74 12.96 -16.57
CA GLY A 236 -20.78 13.95 -16.30
C GLY A 236 -22.03 13.44 -15.57
N HIS A 237 -22.28 12.12 -15.53
CA HIS A 237 -23.47 11.50 -14.96
C HIS A 237 -23.24 11.10 -13.49
N LYS A 238 -24.19 11.41 -12.61
CA LYS A 238 -24.05 11.22 -11.15
C LYS A 238 -24.04 9.73 -10.81
N VAL A 239 -23.16 9.32 -9.89
CA VAL A 239 -23.21 7.98 -9.29
C VAL A 239 -24.22 7.98 -8.15
N GLN A 240 -25.26 7.15 -8.25
CA GLN A 240 -26.20 6.92 -7.16
C GLN A 240 -25.54 6.08 -6.07
N THR A 241 -24.81 6.74 -5.18
CA THR A 241 -24.19 6.13 -4.00
C THR A 241 -25.23 5.50 -3.08
N LYS A 242 -24.83 4.52 -2.26
CA LYS A 242 -25.73 3.70 -1.45
C LYS A 242 -25.14 3.44 -0.08
N ARG A 243 -25.91 3.72 0.97
CA ARG A 243 -25.67 3.13 2.30
C ARG A 243 -26.22 1.71 2.29
N LEU A 244 -25.35 0.70 2.30
CA LEU A 244 -25.78 -0.70 2.17
C LEU A 244 -26.82 -1.13 3.21
N SER A 245 -26.76 -0.61 4.44
CA SER A 245 -27.78 -0.87 5.48
C SER A 245 -29.19 -0.40 5.13
N CYS A 246 -29.35 0.51 4.17
CA CYS A 246 -30.63 1.01 3.67
C CYS A 246 -31.17 0.18 2.48
N CYS A 247 -30.36 -0.71 1.90
CA CYS A 247 -30.65 -1.41 0.65
C CYS A 247 -31.03 -2.90 0.85
N LEU A 248 -31.42 -3.29 2.06
CA LEU A 248 -31.58 -4.68 2.48
C LEU A 248 -32.90 -4.88 3.24
N TYR A 249 -33.50 -6.06 3.08
CA TYR A 249 -34.67 -6.49 3.85
C TYR A 249 -34.30 -6.80 5.30
N LYS A 250 -35.14 -6.33 6.23
CA LYS A 250 -35.02 -6.48 7.69
C LYS A 250 -33.58 -6.36 8.20
N PRO A 251 -32.95 -5.18 8.05
CA PRO A 251 -31.61 -4.95 8.55
C PRO A 251 -31.63 -4.91 10.08
N ARG A 252 -30.68 -5.60 10.73
CA ARG A 252 -30.50 -5.61 12.20
C ARG A 252 -29.06 -5.26 12.56
N MET A 253 -28.86 -4.57 13.68
CA MET A 253 -27.54 -4.24 14.22
C MET A 253 -27.22 -5.09 15.46
N TYR A 254 -26.00 -5.61 15.54
CA TYR A 254 -25.44 -6.32 16.69
C TYR A 254 -24.17 -5.61 17.16
N LYS A 255 -24.02 -5.48 18.48
CA LYS A 255 -22.85 -4.85 19.12
C LYS A 255 -21.83 -5.93 19.51
N TYR A 256 -20.65 -5.87 18.93
CA TYR A 256 -19.53 -6.74 19.26
C TYR A 256 -18.48 -5.97 20.06
N THR A 257 -18.33 -6.28 21.35
CA THR A 257 -17.30 -5.67 22.21
C THR A 257 -15.92 -6.20 21.85
N SER A 258 -15.00 -5.32 21.46
CA SER A 258 -13.64 -5.69 21.05
C SER A 258 -12.62 -5.41 22.15
N ASN A 259 -12.04 -6.47 22.72
CA ASN A 259 -10.96 -6.34 23.71
C ASN A 259 -9.76 -5.58 23.14
N ARG A 260 -9.38 -5.85 21.89
CA ARG A 260 -8.29 -5.15 21.17
C ARG A 260 -8.56 -3.66 21.03
N PHE A 261 -9.79 -3.26 20.70
CA PHE A 261 -10.19 -1.85 20.63
C PHE A 261 -10.02 -1.16 21.99
N LYS A 262 -10.45 -1.83 23.07
CA LYS A 262 -10.27 -1.34 24.44
C LYS A 262 -8.80 -1.19 24.82
N THR A 263 -8.00 -2.26 24.73
CA THR A 263 -6.59 -2.25 25.16
C THR A 263 -5.75 -1.24 24.40
N ARG A 264 -5.95 -1.08 23.08
CA ARG A 264 -5.23 -0.06 22.31
C ARG A 264 -5.68 1.37 22.62
N ALA A 265 -6.96 1.59 22.95
CA ALA A 265 -7.42 2.89 23.46
C ALA A 265 -6.82 3.23 24.83
N GLU A 266 -6.67 2.24 25.72
CA GLU A 266 -6.00 2.39 27.02
C GLU A 266 -4.50 2.71 26.86
N GLN A 267 -3.81 2.09 25.89
CA GLN A 267 -2.43 2.41 25.53
C GLN A 267 -2.30 3.85 24.98
N GLU A 268 -3.20 4.27 24.09
CA GLU A 268 -3.20 5.63 23.52
C GLU A 268 -3.53 6.72 24.54
N VAL A 269 -4.32 6.40 25.56
CA VAL A 269 -4.48 7.22 26.77
C VAL A 269 -3.16 7.29 27.54
N LYS A 270 -2.57 6.16 27.96
CA LYS A 270 -1.35 6.14 28.78
C LYS A 270 -0.19 6.93 28.16
N LYS A 271 -0.02 6.85 26.83
CA LYS A 271 0.95 7.68 26.08
C LYS A 271 0.66 9.19 26.21
N ALA A 272 -0.60 9.59 26.09
CA ALA A 272 -1.02 10.99 26.26
C ALA A 272 -0.89 11.47 27.71
N GLU A 273 -1.14 10.61 28.70
CA GLU A 273 -0.91 10.92 30.11
C GLU A 273 0.57 11.16 30.41
N HIS A 274 1.45 10.28 29.93
CA HIS A 274 2.90 10.42 30.08
C HIS A 274 3.44 11.68 29.38
N MET A 275 2.99 11.98 28.16
CA MET A 275 3.33 13.23 27.46
C MET A 275 2.84 14.48 28.19
N ALA A 276 1.63 14.45 28.77
CA ALA A 276 1.10 15.57 29.54
C ALA A 276 1.87 15.78 30.85
N ARG A 277 2.26 14.70 31.54
CA ARG A 277 3.08 14.74 32.75
C ARG A 277 4.43 15.42 32.50
N ILE A 278 5.18 14.96 31.48
CA ILE A 278 6.50 15.54 31.15
C ILE A 278 6.39 17.02 30.75
N ALA A 279 5.34 17.41 30.02
CA ALA A 279 5.12 18.81 29.67
C ALA A 279 4.78 19.67 30.90
N GLU A 280 3.95 19.17 31.82
CA GLU A 280 3.64 19.85 33.09
C GLU A 280 4.84 19.94 34.05
N GLU A 281 5.74 18.96 34.05
CA GLU A 281 7.00 19.02 34.79
C GLU A 281 7.92 20.10 34.22
N LYS A 282 8.15 20.11 32.89
CA LYS A 282 8.96 21.14 32.22
C LYS A 282 8.37 22.55 32.32
N ALA A 283 7.04 22.68 32.31
CA ALA A 283 6.37 23.96 32.55
C ALA A 283 6.62 24.46 33.98
N ARG A 284 6.39 23.64 35.00
CA ARG A 284 6.63 24.01 36.41
C ARG A 284 8.11 24.31 36.68
N GLU A 285 9.02 23.55 36.08
CA GLU A 285 10.46 23.77 36.15
C GLU A 285 10.86 25.13 35.55
N ALA A 286 10.41 25.42 34.32
CA ALA A 286 10.70 26.69 33.64
C ALA A 286 10.08 27.89 34.37
N GLU A 287 8.85 27.76 34.89
CA GLU A 287 8.20 28.77 35.73
C GLU A 287 8.92 28.99 37.06
N SER A 288 9.46 27.93 37.67
CA SER A 288 10.27 28.03 38.89
C SER A 288 11.59 28.74 38.61
N LYS A 289 12.29 28.35 37.53
CA LYS A 289 13.52 29.01 37.07
C LYS A 289 13.28 30.48 36.72
N ALA A 290 12.14 30.84 36.12
CA ALA A 290 11.77 32.24 35.87
C ALA A 290 11.66 33.04 37.19
N ARG A 291 10.85 32.57 38.15
CA ARG A 291 10.66 33.23 39.45
C ARG A 291 11.95 33.32 40.26
N ALA A 292 12.76 32.27 40.27
CA ALA A 292 14.04 32.25 40.98
C ALA A 292 15.07 33.20 40.34
N PHE A 293 15.10 33.30 39.02
CA PHE A 293 15.97 34.25 38.32
C PHE A 293 15.52 35.70 38.56
N GLU A 294 14.21 35.96 38.55
CA GLU A 294 13.61 37.27 38.85
C GLU A 294 13.94 37.75 40.27
N LEU A 295 13.80 36.86 41.27
CA LEU A 295 14.23 37.12 42.65
C LEU A 295 15.73 37.38 42.76
N ARG A 296 16.56 36.57 42.09
CA ARG A 296 18.03 36.69 42.13
C ARG A 296 18.54 37.99 41.49
N LEU A 297 17.81 38.57 40.54
CA LEU A 297 18.19 39.85 39.93
C LEU A 297 18.02 41.04 40.87
N GLY A 298 17.15 40.99 41.89
CA GLY A 298 17.11 41.94 43.00
C GLY A 298 16.93 43.44 42.65
N GLY A 299 16.54 43.77 41.41
CA GLY A 299 16.48 45.14 40.90
C GLY A 299 17.57 45.52 39.90
N ASP A 300 18.42 44.59 39.46
CA ASP A 300 19.41 44.81 38.40
C ASP A 300 18.77 45.35 37.11
N LEU A 301 19.18 46.57 36.74
CA LEU A 301 18.72 47.29 35.55
C LEU A 301 19.65 47.12 34.33
N THR A 302 20.66 46.25 34.36
CA THR A 302 21.46 45.96 33.16
C THR A 302 20.58 45.49 31.99
N ARG A 303 21.02 45.77 30.76
CA ARG A 303 20.28 45.39 29.54
C ARG A 303 20.23 43.87 29.38
N GLU A 304 21.32 43.20 29.71
CA GLU A 304 21.52 41.76 29.53
C GLU A 304 20.68 40.94 30.51
N SER A 305 20.66 41.29 31.80
CA SER A 305 19.76 40.67 32.78
C SER A 305 18.28 40.86 32.41
N ARG A 306 17.89 42.06 31.96
CA ARG A 306 16.50 42.33 31.52
C ARG A 306 16.11 41.57 30.24
N VAL A 307 17.04 41.32 29.32
CA VAL A 307 16.80 40.44 28.15
C VAL A 307 16.70 38.97 28.58
N THR A 308 17.63 38.52 29.43
CA THR A 308 17.69 37.12 29.90
C THR A 308 16.45 36.74 30.72
N LEU A 309 16.00 37.62 31.63
CA LEU A 309 14.77 37.43 32.39
C LEU A 309 13.56 37.25 31.46
N ARG A 310 13.40 38.13 30.46
CA ARG A 310 12.33 38.03 29.45
C ARG A 310 12.41 36.75 28.65
N GLN A 311 13.61 36.27 28.32
CA GLN A 311 13.80 35.00 27.61
C GLN A 311 13.35 33.80 28.46
N VAL A 312 13.69 33.77 29.75
CA VAL A 312 13.27 32.69 30.67
C VAL A 312 11.75 32.76 30.95
N GLN A 313 11.20 33.96 31.17
CA GLN A 313 9.74 34.17 31.31
C GLN A 313 8.97 33.74 30.06
N ASN A 314 9.41 34.12 28.85
CA ASN A 314 8.79 33.69 27.59
C ASN A 314 8.90 32.18 27.35
N SER A 315 10.03 31.57 27.74
CA SER A 315 10.20 30.11 27.71
C SER A 315 9.20 29.40 28.62
N ALA A 316 9.03 29.89 29.86
CA ALA A 316 8.04 29.38 30.80
C ALA A 316 6.59 29.51 30.28
N ILE A 317 6.22 30.67 29.73
CA ILE A 317 4.91 30.89 29.09
C ILE A 317 4.68 29.92 27.92
N THR A 318 5.71 29.63 27.14
CA THR A 318 5.64 28.69 26.00
C THR A 318 5.46 27.25 26.49
N MET A 319 6.29 26.80 27.45
CA MET A 319 6.17 25.47 28.08
C MET A 319 4.80 25.26 28.73
N ARG A 320 4.26 26.27 29.43
CA ARG A 320 2.91 26.24 30.02
C ARG A 320 1.82 26.05 28.95
N ARG A 321 1.88 26.81 27.85
CA ARG A 321 0.96 26.64 26.71
C ARG A 321 1.04 25.24 26.10
N GLU A 322 2.24 24.67 25.97
CA GLU A 322 2.42 23.29 25.50
C GLU A 322 1.84 22.26 26.49
N ALA A 323 2.08 22.41 27.79
CA ALA A 323 1.51 21.55 28.84
C ALA A 323 -0.01 21.55 28.81
N ASP A 324 -0.64 22.73 28.69
CA ASP A 324 -2.08 22.88 28.58
C ASP A 324 -2.66 22.23 27.30
N VAL A 325 -1.92 22.27 26.18
CA VAL A 325 -2.29 21.53 24.95
C VAL A 325 -2.21 20.03 25.18
N LYS A 326 -1.13 19.51 25.77
CA LYS A 326 -0.99 18.06 26.05
C LYS A 326 -2.05 17.57 27.03
N LYS A 327 -2.37 18.36 28.06
CA LYS A 327 -3.45 18.11 29.02
C LYS A 327 -4.82 18.03 28.34
N ARG A 328 -5.16 18.98 27.46
CA ARG A 328 -6.41 18.91 26.68
C ARG A 328 -6.50 17.66 25.79
N ILE A 329 -5.38 17.22 25.20
CA ILE A 329 -5.32 15.97 24.41
C ILE A 329 -5.51 14.74 25.31
N LYS A 330 -4.85 14.66 26.47
CA LYS A 330 -5.12 13.64 27.50
C LYS A 330 -6.61 13.60 27.83
N ASP A 331 -7.19 14.74 28.19
CA ASP A 331 -8.58 14.83 28.68
C ASP A 331 -9.61 14.59 27.57
N ALA A 332 -9.24 14.74 26.29
CA ALA A 332 -10.02 14.26 25.15
C ALA A 332 -9.99 12.73 25.05
N LYS A 333 -8.80 12.12 24.99
CA LYS A 333 -8.68 10.64 24.95
C LYS A 333 -9.30 9.96 26.18
N GLN A 334 -9.17 10.54 27.36
CA GLN A 334 -9.76 10.03 28.61
C GLN A 334 -11.29 10.06 28.62
N ARG A 335 -11.91 10.98 27.85
CA ARG A 335 -13.36 10.97 27.61
C ARG A 335 -13.74 9.93 26.55
N ALA A 336 -13.03 9.91 25.41
CA ALA A 336 -13.26 8.94 24.35
C ALA A 336 -13.08 7.47 24.82
N LEU A 337 -12.18 7.20 25.76
CA LEU A 337 -12.00 5.86 26.36
C LEU A 337 -13.25 5.36 27.09
N LYS A 338 -14.06 6.26 27.68
CA LYS A 338 -15.30 5.89 28.40
C LYS A 338 -16.45 5.46 27.47
N GLU A 339 -16.36 5.78 26.18
CA GLU A 339 -17.36 5.34 25.20
C GLU A 339 -17.23 3.82 24.94
N PRO A 340 -18.32 3.10 24.64
CA PRO A 340 -18.26 1.66 24.36
C PRO A 340 -17.27 1.31 23.24
N LYS A 341 -16.36 0.37 23.52
CA LYS A 341 -15.34 -0.09 22.56
C LYS A 341 -15.88 -1.26 21.75
N GLU A 342 -16.90 -0.95 20.95
CA GLU A 342 -17.71 -1.90 20.21
C GLU A 342 -17.59 -1.68 18.70
N LEU A 343 -17.71 -2.75 17.93
CA LEU A 343 -17.98 -2.71 16.49
C LEU A 343 -19.48 -2.98 16.28
N ASN A 344 -20.09 -2.28 15.33
CA ASN A 344 -21.49 -2.48 14.97
C ASN A 344 -21.56 -3.36 13.72
N PHE A 345 -21.97 -4.61 13.87
CA PHE A 345 -22.25 -5.50 12.74
C PHE A 345 -23.71 -5.31 12.30
N ILE A 346 -23.94 -4.94 11.05
CA ILE A 346 -25.28 -4.77 10.48
C ILE A 346 -25.52 -5.88 9.46
N PHE A 347 -26.57 -6.68 9.62
CA PHE A 347 -26.94 -7.74 8.67
C PHE A 347 -28.31 -7.49 8.08
N GLY A 348 -28.49 -7.77 6.78
CA GLY A 348 -29.74 -7.61 6.04
C GLY A 348 -29.79 -8.54 4.83
N VAL A 349 -30.99 -8.95 4.37
CA VAL A 349 -31.12 -9.82 3.18
C VAL A 349 -31.18 -8.98 1.90
N ASN A 350 -30.32 -9.28 0.93
CA ASN A 350 -30.39 -8.71 -0.41
C ASN A 350 -31.46 -9.44 -1.24
N ILE A 351 -32.71 -8.99 -1.12
CA ILE A 351 -33.84 -9.59 -1.85
C ILE A 351 -33.90 -9.20 -3.33
N GLU A 352 -33.24 -8.11 -3.77
CA GLU A 352 -33.14 -7.78 -5.20
C GLU A 352 -32.13 -8.67 -5.94
N GLN A 353 -31.02 -9.05 -5.29
CA GLN A 353 -29.94 -9.85 -5.90
C GLN A 353 -29.34 -10.86 -4.89
N ARG A 354 -29.99 -12.03 -4.72
CA ARG A 354 -29.63 -13.05 -3.70
C ARG A 354 -28.23 -13.65 -3.81
N GLU A 355 -27.53 -13.46 -4.92
CA GLU A 355 -26.15 -13.91 -5.14
C GLU A 355 -25.09 -12.81 -4.91
N LEU A 356 -25.53 -11.59 -4.59
CA LEU A 356 -24.68 -10.47 -4.18
C LEU A 356 -24.76 -10.33 -2.65
N ASP A 357 -24.21 -11.34 -1.97
CA ASP A 357 -24.28 -11.56 -0.53
C ASP A 357 -22.90 -11.87 0.09
N GLY A 358 -22.76 -11.72 1.41
CA GLY A 358 -21.47 -11.76 2.11
C GLY A 358 -21.13 -10.42 2.78
N MET A 359 -19.95 -10.33 3.38
CA MET A 359 -19.56 -9.21 4.24
C MET A 359 -18.88 -8.09 3.45
N PHE A 360 -19.28 -6.85 3.74
CA PHE A 360 -18.64 -5.60 3.33
C PHE A 360 -17.97 -4.98 4.56
N ILE A 361 -16.65 -4.93 4.54
CA ILE A 361 -15.82 -4.56 5.69
C ILE A 361 -15.10 -3.27 5.34
N TYR A 362 -15.53 -2.21 6.01
CA TYR A 362 -14.99 -0.86 5.87
C TYR A 362 -13.94 -0.60 6.94
N ASN A 363 -13.00 0.30 6.63
CA ASN A 363 -12.00 0.82 7.55
C ASN A 363 -12.02 2.34 7.51
N CYS A 364 -12.31 2.97 8.65
CA CYS A 364 -12.59 4.42 8.74
C CYS A 364 -13.47 4.90 7.56
N SER A 365 -14.57 4.18 7.40
CA SER A 365 -15.64 4.41 6.41
C SER A 365 -15.29 4.14 4.94
N ARG A 366 -14.09 3.64 4.61
CA ARG A 366 -13.66 3.21 3.26
C ARG A 366 -13.73 1.69 3.11
N LEU A 367 -14.36 1.19 2.04
CA LEU A 367 -14.48 -0.24 1.76
C LEU A 367 -13.09 -0.87 1.52
N ILE A 368 -12.76 -1.95 2.24
CA ILE A 368 -11.52 -2.72 2.09
C ILE A 368 -11.80 -4.12 1.53
N LYS A 369 -12.82 -4.82 2.06
CA LYS A 369 -13.22 -6.17 1.62
C LYS A 369 -14.72 -6.20 1.31
N MET A 370 -15.10 -6.90 0.26
CA MET A 370 -16.50 -7.03 -0.23
C MET A 370 -16.81 -8.50 -0.51
N TYR A 371 -18.08 -8.89 -0.36
CA TYR A 371 -18.58 -10.25 -0.61
C TYR A 371 -17.86 -11.39 0.15
N GLU A 372 -17.15 -11.06 1.24
CA GLU A 372 -16.39 -12.05 2.02
C GLU A 372 -17.37 -13.01 2.74
N LYS A 373 -17.24 -14.32 2.51
CA LYS A 373 -18.17 -15.32 3.08
C LYS A 373 -17.77 -15.68 4.51
N VAL A 374 -18.74 -15.74 5.42
CA VAL A 374 -18.50 -16.08 6.83
C VAL A 374 -19.57 -17.00 7.41
N GLY A 375 -19.20 -17.78 8.44
CA GLY A 375 -20.14 -18.67 9.13
C GLY A 375 -20.84 -19.65 8.17
N PRO A 376 -22.17 -19.84 8.28
CA PRO A 376 -22.91 -20.79 7.44
C PRO A 376 -22.82 -20.55 5.92
N GLN A 377 -22.43 -19.35 5.47
CA GLN A 377 -22.20 -19.09 4.04
C GLN A 377 -21.02 -19.88 3.44
N LEU A 378 -20.15 -20.44 4.29
CA LEU A 378 -19.03 -21.30 3.88
C LEU A 378 -19.45 -22.79 3.74
N GLU A 379 -20.65 -23.16 4.19
CA GLU A 379 -21.11 -24.55 4.30
C GLU A 379 -21.87 -25.06 3.06
N GLY A 380 -21.92 -24.27 1.98
CA GLY A 380 -22.45 -24.67 0.66
C GLY A 380 -23.97 -24.81 0.55
N GLY A 381 -24.74 -24.48 1.60
CA GLY A 381 -26.19 -24.56 1.62
C GLY A 381 -26.92 -23.22 1.47
N MET A 382 -28.26 -23.26 1.49
CA MET A 382 -29.11 -22.05 1.47
C MET A 382 -29.10 -21.24 2.79
N ALA A 383 -28.44 -21.74 3.84
CA ALA A 383 -28.39 -21.10 5.16
C ALA A 383 -27.55 -19.81 5.10
N CYS A 384 -28.14 -18.67 5.49
CA CYS A 384 -27.53 -17.34 5.36
C CYS A 384 -27.19 -16.90 3.91
N GLY A 385 -27.56 -17.68 2.90
CA GLY A 385 -27.46 -17.26 1.49
C GLY A 385 -28.33 -16.03 1.25
N GLY A 386 -27.82 -15.06 0.49
CA GLY A 386 -28.51 -13.79 0.25
C GLY A 386 -28.36 -12.77 1.38
N VAL A 387 -27.67 -13.08 2.49
CA VAL A 387 -27.43 -12.11 3.57
C VAL A 387 -26.16 -11.30 3.32
N VAL A 388 -26.31 -9.98 3.28
CA VAL A 388 -25.22 -9.00 3.31
C VAL A 388 -24.94 -8.62 4.76
N GLY A 389 -23.67 -8.58 5.14
CA GLY A 389 -23.20 -8.01 6.39
C GLY A 389 -22.36 -6.76 6.15
N VAL A 390 -22.41 -5.79 7.07
CA VAL A 390 -21.70 -4.51 6.98
C VAL A 390 -21.07 -4.19 8.33
N VAL A 391 -19.81 -3.74 8.33
CA VAL A 391 -19.11 -3.21 9.52
C VAL A 391 -18.14 -2.10 9.10
N ASP A 392 -17.98 -1.09 9.95
CA ASP A 392 -16.86 -0.13 9.88
C ASP A 392 -15.90 -0.38 11.05
N VAL A 393 -14.62 -0.50 10.74
CA VAL A 393 -13.55 -0.87 11.67
C VAL A 393 -12.58 0.30 11.79
N PRO A 394 -12.35 0.91 12.97
CA PRO A 394 -11.41 2.01 13.09
C PRO A 394 -9.96 1.53 12.95
N TYR A 395 -9.06 2.40 12.48
CA TYR A 395 -7.60 2.15 12.40
C TYR A 395 -7.01 1.53 13.69
N LEU A 396 -7.52 1.96 14.85
CA LEU A 396 -7.08 1.46 16.14
C LEU A 396 -7.30 -0.05 16.32
N VAL A 397 -8.23 -0.67 15.58
CA VAL A 397 -8.49 -2.13 15.61
C VAL A 397 -7.75 -2.85 14.48
N LEU A 398 -7.95 -2.43 13.22
CA LEU A 398 -7.22 -2.96 12.07
C LEU A 398 -6.72 -1.81 11.19
N GLU A 399 -5.50 -1.95 10.69
CA GLU A 399 -4.96 -1.10 9.62
C GLU A 399 -4.99 -1.87 8.29
N PRO A 400 -5.23 -1.20 7.15
CA PRO A 400 -5.24 -1.81 5.84
C PRO A 400 -3.82 -2.21 5.37
N THR A 401 -3.76 -2.96 4.30
CA THR A 401 -2.56 -3.20 3.49
C THR A 401 -2.24 -1.98 2.62
N HIS A 402 -1.05 -2.02 2.00
CA HIS A 402 -0.50 -0.94 1.18
C HIS A 402 -1.39 -0.46 0.02
N ASN A 403 -2.29 -1.31 -0.49
CA ASN A 403 -3.25 -1.01 -1.57
C ASN A 403 -4.70 -0.79 -1.09
N LYS A 404 -4.95 -0.86 0.23
CA LYS A 404 -6.28 -0.80 0.86
C LYS A 404 -7.31 -1.81 0.32
N GLN A 405 -6.88 -3.00 -0.11
CA GLN A 405 -7.77 -4.11 -0.52
C GLN A 405 -7.73 -5.32 0.42
N ASP A 406 -6.91 -5.26 1.47
CA ASP A 406 -6.90 -6.22 2.60
C ASP A 406 -6.39 -5.56 3.89
N PHE A 407 -6.26 -6.31 4.99
CA PHE A 407 -5.81 -5.84 6.30
C PHE A 407 -4.42 -6.36 6.67
N ALA A 408 -3.57 -5.48 7.22
CA ALA A 408 -2.19 -5.82 7.58
C ALA A 408 -2.10 -6.89 8.69
N ASP A 409 -3.04 -6.89 9.63
CA ASP A 409 -3.14 -7.92 10.67
C ASP A 409 -4.12 -9.03 10.27
N ALA A 410 -3.63 -9.96 9.45
CA ALA A 410 -4.42 -11.09 8.97
C ALA A 410 -4.88 -12.04 10.10
N LYS A 411 -4.23 -12.05 11.28
CA LYS A 411 -4.65 -12.87 12.43
C LYS A 411 -5.95 -12.32 13.02
N GLU A 412 -6.03 -11.00 13.18
CA GLU A 412 -7.19 -10.35 13.79
C GLU A 412 -8.29 -10.02 12.78
N TYR A 413 -7.95 -9.89 11.49
CA TYR A 413 -8.95 -9.99 10.42
C TYR A 413 -9.70 -11.32 10.46
N ARG A 414 -9.00 -12.46 10.59
CA ARG A 414 -9.65 -13.78 10.76
C ARG A 414 -10.48 -13.88 12.05
N HIS A 415 -10.08 -13.20 13.13
CA HIS A 415 -10.89 -13.14 14.35
C HIS A 415 -12.19 -12.33 14.12
N LEU A 416 -12.11 -11.20 13.42
CA LEU A 416 -13.27 -10.41 13.01
C LEU A 416 -14.22 -11.22 12.13
N LEU A 417 -13.72 -11.90 11.09
CA LEU A 417 -14.55 -12.75 10.22
C LEU A 417 -15.27 -13.85 10.99
N LYS A 418 -14.59 -14.52 11.92
CA LYS A 418 -15.21 -15.50 12.80
C LYS A 418 -16.31 -14.88 13.67
N ALA A 419 -16.04 -13.73 14.30
CA ALA A 419 -17.04 -13.03 15.10
C ALA A 419 -18.26 -12.61 14.26
N MET A 420 -18.06 -12.12 13.04
CA MET A 420 -19.15 -11.80 12.11
C MET A 420 -19.95 -13.05 11.73
N GLY A 421 -19.30 -14.20 11.47
CA GLY A 421 -19.97 -15.47 11.21
C GLY A 421 -20.85 -15.97 12.37
N GLU A 422 -20.37 -15.83 13.62
CA GLU A 422 -21.14 -16.17 14.82
C GLU A 422 -22.39 -15.27 14.97
N HIS A 423 -22.28 -13.98 14.65
CA HIS A 423 -23.43 -13.06 14.68
C HIS A 423 -24.37 -13.21 13.47
N LEU A 424 -23.85 -13.60 12.31
CA LEU A 424 -24.65 -13.92 11.11
C LEU A 424 -25.58 -15.11 11.37
N ALA A 425 -25.07 -16.15 12.04
CA ALA A 425 -25.90 -17.29 12.47
C ALA A 425 -27.01 -16.85 13.45
N GLN A 426 -26.75 -15.91 14.35
CA GLN A 426 -27.79 -15.31 15.20
C GLN A 426 -28.80 -14.50 14.37
N TYR A 427 -28.35 -13.70 13.40
CA TYR A 427 -29.24 -12.95 12.52
C TYR A 427 -30.22 -13.86 11.77
N TRP A 428 -29.74 -15.00 11.26
CA TRP A 428 -30.58 -15.99 10.59
C TRP A 428 -31.63 -16.62 11.51
N LYS A 429 -31.26 -16.94 12.77
CA LYS A 429 -32.22 -17.32 13.83
C LYS A 429 -33.24 -16.21 14.09
N ASP A 430 -32.78 -14.96 14.21
CA ASP A 430 -33.58 -13.78 14.62
C ASP A 430 -34.63 -13.33 13.58
N VAL A 431 -34.35 -13.48 12.28
CA VAL A 431 -35.32 -13.14 11.21
C VAL A 431 -36.27 -14.31 10.90
N ALA A 432 -35.98 -15.50 11.43
CA ALA A 432 -36.84 -16.69 11.40
C ALA A 432 -37.27 -17.15 9.99
N ILE A 433 -36.45 -16.90 8.96
CA ILE A 433 -36.73 -17.31 7.57
C ILE A 433 -36.89 -18.83 7.47
N ALA A 434 -36.04 -19.60 8.17
CA ALA A 434 -36.13 -21.05 8.22
C ALA A 434 -37.49 -21.56 8.74
N GLN A 435 -38.10 -20.87 9.73
CA GLN A 435 -39.40 -21.26 10.30
C GLN A 435 -40.57 -21.02 9.31
N ARG A 436 -40.40 -20.15 8.32
CA ARG A 436 -41.39 -19.87 7.25
C ARG A 436 -41.21 -20.76 6.02
N GLY A 437 -40.10 -21.48 5.94
CA GLY A 437 -39.64 -22.21 4.76
C GLY A 437 -38.80 -21.33 3.83
N ILE A 438 -37.52 -21.67 3.67
CA ILE A 438 -36.53 -20.87 2.93
C ILE A 438 -36.91 -20.72 1.44
N VAL A 439 -37.42 -21.79 0.81
CA VAL A 439 -37.85 -21.75 -0.60
C VAL A 439 -39.03 -20.78 -0.77
N LYS A 440 -40.10 -20.96 0.02
CA LYS A 440 -41.30 -20.10 0.00
C LYS A 440 -40.98 -18.61 0.20
N PHE A 441 -40.00 -18.30 1.05
CA PHE A 441 -39.50 -16.93 1.24
C PHE A 441 -38.90 -16.33 -0.03
N TRP A 442 -38.13 -17.11 -0.80
CA TRP A 442 -37.55 -16.65 -2.07
C TRP A 442 -38.59 -16.62 -3.21
N ASP A 443 -39.54 -17.55 -3.21
CA ASP A 443 -40.68 -17.55 -4.15
C ASP A 443 -41.53 -16.28 -3.99
N GLU A 444 -41.76 -15.81 -2.76
CA GLU A 444 -42.52 -14.59 -2.44
C GLU A 444 -41.93 -13.33 -3.10
N PHE A 445 -40.60 -13.28 -3.28
CA PHE A 445 -39.88 -12.18 -3.93
C PHE A 445 -39.59 -12.42 -5.42
N GLY A 446 -40.03 -13.55 -5.98
CA GLY A 446 -40.02 -13.84 -7.41
C GLY A 446 -38.84 -14.69 -7.90
N TYR A 447 -38.10 -15.37 -7.03
CA TYR A 447 -36.99 -16.25 -7.44
C TYR A 447 -37.46 -17.63 -7.91
N LEU A 448 -38.27 -17.64 -8.97
CA LEU A 448 -38.89 -18.85 -9.54
C LEU A 448 -37.87 -19.82 -10.19
N SER A 449 -36.60 -19.42 -10.32
CA SER A 449 -35.54 -20.24 -10.90
C SER A 449 -34.76 -21.01 -9.83
N ALA A 450 -34.54 -22.30 -10.11
CA ALA A 450 -33.69 -23.17 -9.30
C ALA A 450 -32.20 -22.77 -9.31
N LYS A 451 -31.73 -22.04 -10.33
CA LYS A 451 -30.35 -21.51 -10.36
C LYS A 451 -30.22 -20.34 -9.38
N TRP A 452 -29.34 -20.46 -8.38
CA TRP A 452 -29.18 -19.43 -7.35
C TRP A 452 -28.77 -18.05 -7.91
N SER A 453 -27.87 -18.03 -8.91
CA SER A 453 -27.36 -16.82 -9.58
C SER A 453 -28.40 -16.06 -10.41
N GLN A 454 -29.51 -16.69 -10.78
CA GLN A 454 -30.51 -16.04 -11.64
C GLN A 454 -31.29 -14.95 -10.86
N PRO A 455 -31.52 -13.77 -11.47
CA PRO A 455 -32.23 -12.68 -10.84
C PRO A 455 -33.71 -13.03 -10.58
N PRO A 456 -34.38 -12.33 -9.66
CA PRO A 456 -35.80 -12.54 -9.41
C PRO A 456 -36.66 -12.01 -10.57
N SER A 457 -37.87 -12.54 -10.71
CA SER A 457 -38.84 -12.11 -11.71
C SER A 457 -39.03 -10.59 -11.70
N SER A 458 -39.06 -10.04 -12.92
CA SER A 458 -39.26 -8.63 -13.24
C SER A 458 -40.73 -8.25 -13.36
N GLU A 459 -41.66 -9.18 -13.13
CA GLU A 459 -43.08 -8.91 -13.10
C GLU A 459 -43.44 -7.88 -12.01
N LEU A 460 -44.41 -7.03 -12.32
CA LEU A 460 -44.80 -5.90 -11.47
C LEU A 460 -45.25 -6.31 -10.06
N ARG A 461 -45.81 -7.52 -9.88
CA ARG A 461 -46.16 -8.06 -8.55
C ARG A 461 -44.93 -8.28 -7.66
N TYR A 462 -43.87 -8.87 -8.20
CA TYR A 462 -42.64 -9.16 -7.44
C TYR A 462 -41.79 -7.90 -7.22
N LYS A 463 -41.66 -7.03 -8.24
CA LYS A 463 -41.08 -5.69 -8.09
C LYS A 463 -41.75 -4.91 -6.96
N ARG A 464 -43.09 -4.84 -6.94
CA ARG A 464 -43.86 -4.19 -5.87
C ARG A 464 -43.59 -4.85 -4.51
N ARG A 465 -43.58 -6.18 -4.42
CA ARG A 465 -43.37 -6.90 -3.16
C ARG A 465 -42.01 -6.61 -2.54
N ARG A 466 -40.93 -6.52 -3.34
CA ARG A 466 -39.58 -6.16 -2.87
C ARG A 466 -39.47 -4.67 -2.54
N ALA A 467 -39.99 -3.78 -3.39
CA ALA A 467 -39.97 -2.33 -3.18
C ALA A 467 -40.78 -1.85 -1.95
N MET A 468 -41.75 -2.63 -1.47
CA MET A 468 -42.46 -2.37 -0.21
C MET A 468 -41.59 -2.65 1.04
N GLU A 469 -40.56 -3.49 0.93
CA GLU A 469 -39.74 -3.96 2.04
C GLU A 469 -38.40 -3.21 2.18
N ILE A 470 -37.95 -2.51 1.12
CA ILE A 470 -36.71 -1.72 1.09
C ILE A 470 -37.08 -0.24 0.84
N PRO A 471 -36.95 0.65 1.84
CA PRO A 471 -37.23 2.08 1.67
C PRO A 471 -36.28 2.74 0.66
N THR A 472 -36.82 3.48 -0.30
CA THR A 472 -36.00 4.28 -1.23
C THR A 472 -35.36 5.44 -0.47
N THR A 473 -34.02 5.55 -0.54
CA THR A 473 -33.27 6.69 0.00
C THR A 473 -32.44 7.38 -1.08
N ILE A 474 -32.35 8.70 -1.01
CA ILE A 474 -31.72 9.56 -2.02
C ILE A 474 -30.97 10.72 -1.36
N GLN A 475 -29.91 11.21 -2.01
CA GLN A 475 -29.11 12.33 -1.50
C GLN A 475 -29.47 13.65 -2.21
N CYS A 476 -29.71 14.69 -1.42
CA CYS A 476 -29.91 16.06 -1.91
C CYS A 476 -28.60 16.65 -2.45
N ASP A 477 -28.61 17.15 -3.68
CA ASP A 477 -27.44 17.77 -4.34
C ASP A 477 -26.95 19.08 -3.72
N VAL A 478 -27.85 19.81 -3.02
CA VAL A 478 -27.53 21.11 -2.41
C VAL A 478 -26.94 20.94 -1.01
N CYS A 479 -27.64 20.23 -0.13
CA CYS A 479 -27.27 20.13 1.29
C CYS A 479 -26.60 18.80 1.68
N LEU A 480 -26.36 17.89 0.73
CA LEU A 480 -25.73 16.57 0.90
C LEU A 480 -26.39 15.65 1.95
N LYS A 481 -27.61 15.99 2.40
CA LYS A 481 -28.41 15.20 3.34
C LYS A 481 -29.10 14.04 2.62
N TRP A 482 -29.15 12.91 3.30
CA TRP A 482 -29.93 11.75 2.90
C TRP A 482 -31.39 11.91 3.31
N ARG A 483 -32.30 11.68 2.36
CA ARG A 483 -33.75 11.69 2.56
C ARG A 483 -34.31 10.30 2.26
N THR A 484 -35.34 9.92 3.00
CA THR A 484 -36.19 8.77 2.67
C THR A 484 -37.38 9.26 1.86
N LEU A 485 -37.74 8.54 0.80
CA LEU A 485 -38.94 8.82 0.02
C LEU A 485 -40.08 7.89 0.46
N PRO A 486 -41.32 8.40 0.64
CA PRO A 486 -42.45 7.56 0.98
C PRO A 486 -42.78 6.60 -0.18
N PHE A 487 -43.17 5.37 0.14
CA PHE A 487 -43.56 4.38 -0.87
C PHE A 487 -44.80 4.85 -1.64
N GLN A 488 -44.72 4.83 -2.97
CA GLN A 488 -45.82 5.14 -3.87
C GLN A 488 -45.86 4.08 -4.98
N LEU A 489 -47.05 3.56 -5.29
CA LEU A 489 -47.22 2.45 -6.23
C LEU A 489 -46.77 2.80 -7.67
N SER A 490 -46.82 4.10 -8.01
CA SER A 490 -46.33 4.72 -9.24
C SER A 490 -44.80 4.87 -9.32
N SER A 491 -44.10 4.71 -8.20
CA SER A 491 -42.65 4.98 -8.10
C SER A 491 -41.78 3.72 -8.18
N VAL A 492 -42.39 2.54 -8.28
CA VAL A 492 -41.71 1.23 -8.34
C VAL A 492 -40.89 1.04 -9.62
N GLU A 493 -41.23 1.77 -10.69
CA GLU A 493 -40.50 1.76 -11.97
C GLU A 493 -40.05 3.18 -12.37
N LYS A 494 -40.09 4.14 -11.43
CA LYS A 494 -39.75 5.53 -11.69
C LYS A 494 -38.26 5.78 -11.48
N ASN A 495 -37.55 5.98 -12.58
CA ASN A 495 -36.20 6.53 -12.54
C ASN A 495 -36.26 7.95 -11.95
N TYR A 496 -35.50 8.18 -10.88
CA TYR A 496 -35.28 9.52 -10.33
C TYR A 496 -34.21 10.23 -11.18
N PRO A 497 -34.33 11.55 -11.41
CA PRO A 497 -33.33 12.31 -12.15
C PRO A 497 -32.00 12.36 -11.38
N ASP A 498 -30.88 12.38 -12.12
CA ASP A 498 -29.53 12.57 -11.57
C ASP A 498 -29.48 13.73 -10.57
N SER A 499 -30.03 14.90 -10.94
CA SER A 499 -30.17 16.00 -10.01
C SER A 499 -31.46 15.88 -9.19
N TRP A 500 -31.30 15.75 -7.87
CA TRP A 500 -32.41 15.68 -6.91
C TRP A 500 -32.12 16.56 -5.70
N VAL A 501 -33.13 17.34 -5.27
CA VAL A 501 -33.03 18.28 -4.16
C VAL A 501 -34.19 18.11 -3.18
N CYS A 502 -34.02 18.57 -1.93
CA CYS A 502 -35.01 18.32 -0.87
C CYS A 502 -36.44 18.77 -1.24
N SER A 503 -36.62 19.88 -1.95
CA SER A 503 -37.94 20.37 -2.40
C SER A 503 -38.68 19.44 -3.37
N MET A 504 -38.01 18.40 -3.88
CA MET A 504 -38.62 17.33 -4.68
C MET A 504 -39.11 16.15 -3.84
N ASN A 505 -38.97 16.20 -2.50
CA ASN A 505 -39.54 15.18 -1.61
C ASN A 505 -41.03 15.47 -1.34
N PRO A 506 -41.95 14.53 -1.62
CA PRO A 506 -43.35 14.68 -1.23
C PRO A 506 -43.59 14.64 0.29
N ASP A 507 -42.62 14.22 1.11
CA ASP A 507 -42.70 14.30 2.58
C ASP A 507 -42.47 15.74 3.09
N PRO A 508 -43.47 16.41 3.71
CA PRO A 508 -43.35 17.78 4.19
C PRO A 508 -42.43 17.96 5.42
N GLU A 509 -42.05 16.90 6.13
CA GLU A 509 -41.01 16.98 7.16
C GLU A 509 -39.61 17.12 6.53
N GLN A 510 -39.42 16.56 5.34
CA GLN A 510 -38.12 16.39 4.67
C GLN A 510 -37.96 17.22 3.40
N ASN A 511 -38.98 17.97 2.97
CA ASN A 511 -39.02 18.73 1.71
C ASN A 511 -38.11 19.99 1.65
N ARG A 512 -37.20 20.17 2.60
CA ARG A 512 -36.36 21.37 2.74
C ARG A 512 -34.95 21.05 3.20
N CYS A 513 -33.98 21.88 2.82
CA CYS A 513 -32.56 21.60 3.07
C CYS A 513 -32.17 21.76 4.54
N GLU A 514 -32.93 22.56 5.29
CA GLU A 514 -32.69 22.95 6.67
C GLU A 514 -33.08 21.81 7.62
N ALA A 515 -34.16 21.09 7.29
CA ALA A 515 -34.68 19.98 8.09
C ALA A 515 -33.57 18.98 8.46
N PRO A 516 -33.56 18.44 9.70
CA PRO A 516 -32.53 17.52 10.16
C PRO A 516 -32.50 16.26 9.30
N GLU A 517 -31.34 15.59 9.23
CA GLU A 517 -31.26 14.28 8.59
C GLU A 517 -31.84 13.20 9.52
N GLN A 518 -32.80 12.43 9.02
CA GLN A 518 -33.33 11.28 9.75
C GLN A 518 -32.30 10.14 9.72
N LYS A 519 -31.74 9.76 10.89
CA LYS A 519 -30.87 8.59 11.02
C LYS A 519 -31.72 7.31 11.02
N GLN A 520 -31.29 6.32 10.24
CA GLN A 520 -31.92 4.98 10.19
C GLN A 520 -31.85 4.32 11.58
N LYS A 521 -33.01 4.13 12.24
CA LYS A 521 -33.09 3.39 13.51
C LYS A 521 -33.14 1.88 13.23
N LEU A 522 -31.96 1.27 13.14
CA LEU A 522 -31.83 -0.18 12.99
C LEU A 522 -32.24 -0.91 14.28
N PRO A 523 -33.13 -1.92 14.21
CA PRO A 523 -33.42 -2.80 15.35
C PRO A 523 -32.15 -3.47 15.88
N LEU A 524 -31.94 -3.41 17.19
CA LEU A 524 -30.83 -4.09 17.85
C LEU A 524 -31.18 -5.57 18.05
N GLY A 525 -30.27 -6.44 17.62
CA GLY A 525 -30.24 -7.85 17.97
C GLY A 525 -29.14 -8.14 18.99
N THR A 526 -29.28 -9.26 19.71
CA THR A 526 -28.34 -9.69 20.75
C THR A 526 -27.83 -11.07 20.41
N LEU A 527 -26.51 -11.28 20.41
CA LEU A 527 -25.95 -12.62 20.28
C LEU A 527 -26.33 -13.45 21.51
N LYS A 528 -27.27 -14.39 21.34
CA LYS A 528 -27.54 -15.40 22.34
C LYS A 528 -26.39 -16.40 22.27
N LYS A 529 -25.46 -16.28 23.22
CA LYS A 529 -24.51 -17.36 23.47
C LYS A 529 -25.30 -18.54 24.00
N ASP A 530 -25.65 -19.46 23.10
CA ASP A 530 -26.27 -20.74 23.46
C ASP A 530 -25.42 -21.35 24.58
N SER A 531 -26.06 -21.59 25.73
CA SER A 531 -25.37 -22.01 26.95
C SER A 531 -25.01 -23.49 26.82
N LYS A 532 -23.96 -23.77 26.03
CA LYS A 532 -23.47 -25.12 25.70
C LYS A 532 -23.61 -26.05 26.90
N SER A 533 -24.20 -27.21 26.67
CA SER A 533 -24.41 -28.22 27.71
C SER A 533 -23.10 -28.47 28.47
N GLN A 534 -23.17 -28.80 29.75
CA GLN A 534 -21.99 -29.27 30.49
C GLN A 534 -21.33 -30.43 29.73
N GLU A 535 -22.14 -31.31 29.13
CA GLU A 535 -21.73 -32.40 28.26
C GLU A 535 -21.04 -31.92 26.97
N GLU A 536 -21.58 -30.91 26.26
CA GLU A 536 -20.92 -30.34 25.07
C GLU A 536 -19.60 -29.65 25.41
N LYS A 537 -19.54 -28.93 26.53
CA LYS A 537 -18.31 -28.31 27.04
C LYS A 537 -17.29 -29.40 27.37
N GLN A 538 -17.72 -30.46 28.02
CA GLN A 538 -16.88 -31.61 28.39
C GLN A 538 -16.43 -32.40 27.16
N LYS A 539 -17.26 -32.52 26.12
CA LYS A 539 -16.92 -33.14 24.83
C LYS A 539 -15.94 -32.29 24.00
N GLN A 540 -16.13 -30.96 23.96
CA GLN A 540 -15.17 -30.06 23.32
C GLN A 540 -13.88 -29.89 24.13
N LEU A 541 -13.92 -30.09 25.44
CA LEU A 541 -12.74 -30.14 26.30
C LEU A 541 -11.99 -31.45 26.10
N SER A 542 -12.67 -32.61 26.12
CA SER A 542 -12.03 -33.90 25.90
C SER A 542 -11.51 -34.07 24.47
N GLU A 543 -12.17 -33.50 23.46
CA GLU A 543 -11.65 -33.48 22.08
C GLU A 543 -10.44 -32.54 21.92
N LYS A 544 -10.40 -31.40 22.62
CA LYS A 544 -9.19 -30.56 22.68
C LYS A 544 -8.05 -31.23 23.44
N ILE A 545 -8.36 -31.90 24.55
CA ILE A 545 -7.40 -32.70 25.31
C ILE A 545 -6.86 -33.82 24.43
N ARG A 546 -7.72 -34.53 23.68
CA ARG A 546 -7.31 -35.54 22.70
C ARG A 546 -6.43 -34.94 21.60
N GLN A 547 -6.77 -33.79 21.02
CA GLN A 547 -5.91 -33.10 20.04
C GLN A 547 -4.58 -32.58 20.61
N GLN A 548 -4.52 -32.28 21.92
CA GLN A 548 -3.26 -31.95 22.60
C GLN A 548 -2.46 -33.22 22.95
N GLN A 549 -3.10 -34.32 23.30
CA GLN A 549 -2.46 -35.62 23.54
C GLN A 549 -1.99 -36.29 22.24
N GLU A 550 -2.74 -36.21 21.14
CA GLU A 550 -2.28 -36.59 19.79
C GLU A 550 -1.01 -35.83 19.40
N LYS A 551 -0.91 -34.53 19.77
CA LYS A 551 0.31 -33.72 19.57
C LYS A 551 1.45 -34.06 20.54
N LEU A 552 1.14 -34.32 21.81
CA LEU A 552 2.12 -34.74 22.81
C LEU A 552 2.67 -36.13 22.50
N GLU A 553 1.84 -37.07 22.08
CA GLU A 553 2.26 -38.39 21.59
C GLU A 553 3.08 -38.28 20.31
N ALA A 554 2.74 -37.38 19.38
CA ALA A 554 3.57 -37.14 18.21
C ALA A 554 4.96 -36.58 18.56
N LEU A 555 5.08 -35.85 19.68
CA LEU A 555 6.35 -35.33 20.23
C LEU A 555 7.06 -36.35 21.15
N GLN A 556 6.35 -37.32 21.73
CA GLN A 556 6.91 -38.36 22.60
C GLN A 556 7.29 -39.64 21.85
N LYS A 557 6.67 -39.91 20.70
CA LYS A 557 7.08 -41.01 19.78
C LYS A 557 8.41 -40.73 19.06
N THR A 558 8.97 -39.52 19.24
CA THR A 558 10.36 -39.18 18.93
C THR A 558 11.26 -39.27 20.16
N THR A 559 11.29 -40.42 20.85
CA THR A 559 12.26 -40.70 21.91
C THR A 559 13.65 -41.01 21.33
N PRO A 560 14.74 -40.45 21.89
CA PRO A 560 16.09 -40.74 21.43
C PRO A 560 16.58 -42.11 21.94
N ILE A 561 17.10 -42.93 21.03
CA ILE A 561 17.80 -44.18 21.38
C ILE A 561 19.01 -43.83 22.25
N ARG A 562 19.13 -44.48 23.43
CA ARG A 562 20.15 -44.17 24.45
C ARG A 562 21.00 -45.35 24.92
N SER A 563 20.83 -46.55 24.37
CA SER A 563 21.71 -47.70 24.67
C SER A 563 21.94 -48.63 23.47
N GLN A 564 23.03 -49.39 23.50
CA GLN A 564 23.33 -50.45 22.53
C GLN A 564 22.60 -51.77 22.85
N ALA A 565 21.99 -51.90 24.03
CA ALA A 565 21.32 -53.13 24.46
C ALA A 565 19.94 -53.32 23.81
N ASP A 566 19.26 -52.23 23.49
CA ASP A 566 17.88 -52.24 22.98
C ASP A 566 17.77 -52.83 21.55
N LEU A 567 18.87 -52.81 20.79
CA LEU A 567 18.97 -53.44 19.46
C LEU A 567 18.79 -54.97 19.46
N LYS A 568 18.76 -55.62 20.63
CA LYS A 568 18.52 -57.07 20.78
C LYS A 568 17.12 -57.44 21.29
N LYS A 569 16.17 -56.49 21.36
CA LYS A 569 14.80 -56.73 21.85
C LYS A 569 13.71 -56.14 20.95
N LEU A 570 13.71 -56.51 19.67
CA LEU A 570 12.49 -56.49 18.85
C LEU A 570 12.20 -57.92 18.33
N PRO A 571 10.96 -58.43 18.41
CA PRO A 571 10.67 -59.81 18.01
C PRO A 571 10.80 -60.04 16.51
N LEU A 572 11.51 -61.12 16.15
CA LEU A 572 11.33 -61.80 14.87
C LEU A 572 10.34 -62.94 15.07
N GLU A 573 9.10 -62.77 14.60
CA GLU A 573 8.26 -63.90 14.18
C GLU A 573 7.66 -63.64 12.80
N VAL A 574 7.55 -64.73 12.04
CA VAL A 574 7.11 -64.79 10.64
C VAL A 574 6.12 -65.96 10.54
N SER A 575 5.14 -65.87 9.64
CA SER A 575 4.09 -66.90 9.41
C SER A 575 3.10 -67.05 10.58
N THR A 576 1.87 -67.57 10.42
CA THR A 576 1.00 -67.89 9.24
C THR A 576 -0.44 -68.05 9.75
N ARG A 577 -1.45 -67.80 8.92
CA ARG A 577 -2.80 -68.45 8.94
C ARG A 577 -3.62 -68.07 7.67
N PRO A 578 -4.69 -68.80 7.31
CA PRO A 578 -4.85 -69.23 5.91
C PRO A 578 -6.18 -68.81 5.23
N ALA A 579 -6.36 -69.27 3.98
CA ALA A 579 -7.63 -69.27 3.24
C ALA A 579 -8.70 -70.18 3.89
N GLY A 580 -9.98 -70.15 3.51
CA GLY A 580 -10.65 -69.41 2.42
C GLY A 580 -12.19 -69.45 2.58
N GLU A 581 -12.95 -68.68 1.79
CA GLU A 581 -13.55 -69.05 0.49
C GLU A 581 -15.02 -69.55 0.60
N PRO A 582 -15.80 -69.65 -0.51
CA PRO A 582 -15.59 -69.17 -1.90
C PRO A 582 -16.51 -67.94 -2.15
N VAL A 583 -17.18 -67.57 -3.27
CA VAL A 583 -17.42 -67.95 -4.70
C VAL A 583 -17.88 -66.61 -5.38
N THR A 584 -17.77 -66.28 -6.68
CA THR A 584 -17.10 -66.81 -7.89
C THR A 584 -16.71 -65.58 -8.77
N ARG A 585 -15.56 -65.42 -9.45
CA ARG A 585 -14.50 -66.32 -9.98
C ARG A 585 -14.61 -66.69 -11.48
N SER A 586 -15.17 -65.81 -12.34
CA SER A 586 -15.11 -65.92 -13.83
C SER A 586 -14.95 -64.55 -14.54
N GLN A 587 -14.11 -64.34 -15.56
CA GLN A 587 -12.88 -65.05 -15.97
C GLN A 587 -11.90 -64.07 -16.69
N ARG A 588 -10.66 -64.53 -16.96
CA ARG A 588 -9.53 -63.72 -17.48
C ARG A 588 -8.51 -64.60 -18.24
N PRO A 589 -7.95 -64.14 -19.36
CA PRO A 589 -6.55 -64.40 -19.73
C PRO A 589 -5.75 -63.09 -19.56
N ARG A 590 -4.60 -63.01 -18.88
CA ARG A 590 -3.32 -63.76 -18.91
C ARG A 590 -2.39 -63.31 -20.04
N SER A 591 -1.15 -63.04 -19.66
CA SER A 591 -0.01 -62.59 -20.47
C SER A 591 0.97 -63.73 -20.78
N PRO A 592 1.91 -63.53 -21.72
CA PRO A 592 3.19 -64.24 -21.81
C PRO A 592 4.39 -63.37 -21.32
N PRO A 593 5.65 -63.86 -21.35
CA PRO A 593 6.74 -63.37 -20.47
C PRO A 593 8.00 -62.80 -21.20
N LEU A 594 9.05 -62.50 -20.42
CA LEU A 594 10.44 -62.34 -20.88
C LEU A 594 11.03 -63.67 -21.41
N PRO A 595 11.96 -63.60 -22.38
CA PRO A 595 13.37 -63.96 -22.13
C PRO A 595 14.35 -62.85 -22.59
N ASP A 596 15.59 -62.66 -22.14
CA ASP A 596 16.63 -63.47 -21.42
C ASP A 596 17.74 -64.08 -22.33
N VAL A 597 18.94 -64.26 -21.76
CA VAL A 597 20.22 -64.81 -22.31
C VAL A 597 20.86 -64.00 -23.49
N ILE A 598 22.19 -63.92 -23.70
CA ILE A 598 23.36 -64.62 -23.15
C ILE A 598 24.47 -63.65 -22.65
N LYS A 599 25.22 -64.10 -21.64
CA LYS A 599 26.41 -63.48 -21.03
C LYS A 599 27.62 -63.42 -21.98
N ASN A 600 28.58 -62.54 -21.69
CA ASN A 600 29.98 -62.97 -21.48
C ASN A 600 30.84 -61.94 -20.73
N ALA A 601 31.43 -62.40 -19.62
CA ALA A 601 32.69 -61.90 -19.04
C ALA A 601 33.83 -62.83 -19.54
N PRO A 602 35.12 -62.67 -19.20
CA PRO A 602 35.79 -61.70 -18.31
C PRO A 602 36.88 -60.87 -19.06
N SER A 603 37.60 -59.92 -18.47
CA SER A 603 38.70 -60.13 -17.49
C SER A 603 39.25 -58.77 -17.04
N ARG A 604 39.31 -58.51 -15.73
CA ARG A 604 40.45 -58.71 -14.80
C ARG A 604 41.52 -57.59 -14.86
N PRO A 605 41.76 -56.85 -13.76
CA PRO A 605 42.77 -55.77 -13.65
C PRO A 605 43.98 -56.29 -12.85
N PRO A 606 44.69 -55.51 -11.98
CA PRO A 606 45.11 -54.10 -11.96
C PRO A 606 46.67 -54.07 -12.06
N PRO A 607 47.50 -53.62 -11.09
CA PRO A 607 47.61 -52.37 -10.31
C PRO A 607 48.99 -51.67 -10.48
N LEU A 608 49.26 -50.55 -9.76
CA LEU A 608 50.26 -50.48 -8.66
C LEU A 608 50.52 -49.04 -8.09
N THR A 609 51.11 -49.00 -6.88
CA THR A 609 51.38 -47.86 -5.96
C THR A 609 52.87 -47.89 -5.48
N PRO A 610 53.38 -47.11 -4.47
CA PRO A 610 53.00 -45.77 -3.98
C PRO A 610 53.96 -44.59 -4.37
N PRO A 611 55.17 -44.27 -3.79
CA PRO A 611 55.94 -44.84 -2.66
C PRO A 611 56.40 -43.90 -1.49
N SER A 612 56.02 -42.61 -1.38
CA SER A 612 56.14 -41.68 -0.19
C SER A 612 57.39 -40.76 0.07
N LYS A 613 57.20 -39.79 1.00
CA LYS A 613 58.16 -39.10 1.96
C LYS A 613 59.15 -37.97 1.55
N SER A 614 58.95 -36.78 2.15
CA SER A 614 59.89 -35.92 2.96
C SER A 614 59.29 -34.50 3.09
N VAL A 615 59.29 -33.72 4.19
CA VAL A 615 60.16 -33.47 5.38
C VAL A 615 61.23 -32.37 5.17
N SER A 616 60.99 -31.19 5.75
CA SER A 616 62.00 -30.38 6.50
C SER A 616 61.39 -29.10 7.12
N GLN A 617 62.06 -28.54 8.14
CA GLN A 617 61.78 -27.24 8.78
C GLN A 617 63.05 -26.36 8.73
N LEU A 618 62.91 -25.03 8.80
CA LEU A 618 63.80 -24.07 9.54
C LEU A 618 63.11 -22.68 9.49
N LYS A 619 62.68 -22.07 10.61
CA LYS A 619 63.39 -21.20 11.59
C LYS A 619 63.88 -19.82 11.06
N LYS A 620 63.39 -18.75 11.74
CA LYS A 620 64.11 -17.60 12.37
C LYS A 620 65.13 -16.77 11.54
N SER A 621 65.34 -15.46 11.77
CA SER A 621 64.69 -14.40 12.59
C SER A 621 65.36 -13.03 12.32
N SER A 622 64.82 -11.92 12.88
CA SER A 622 65.53 -10.63 13.19
C SER A 622 66.12 -9.81 12.02
N SER A 623 66.35 -8.49 12.11
CA SER A 623 65.79 -7.39 12.95
C SER A 623 66.20 -6.00 12.40
N THR A 624 65.57 -4.92 12.91
CA THR A 624 66.13 -3.54 13.07
C THR A 624 66.72 -2.74 11.88
N TRP A 625 65.99 -1.66 11.51
CA TRP A 625 66.44 -0.24 11.37
C TRP A 625 67.66 0.13 10.50
N THR A 626 67.46 1.09 9.56
CA THR A 626 68.15 2.42 9.58
C THR A 626 67.52 3.44 8.61
N ASN A 627 67.80 4.73 8.82
CA ASN A 627 67.40 5.86 7.96
C ASN A 627 68.41 6.13 6.82
N ILE A 628 68.01 6.88 5.78
CA ILE A 628 68.89 7.80 5.02
C ILE A 628 68.05 8.85 4.26
N ASN A 629 68.63 10.03 3.95
CA ASN A 629 67.97 11.19 3.33
C ASN A 629 68.24 11.34 1.81
N THR A 630 67.43 12.20 1.19
CA THR A 630 67.63 13.00 -0.05
C THR A 630 69.05 13.62 -0.19
N PRO A 631 69.59 14.05 -1.38
CA PRO A 631 69.03 15.22 -2.13
C PRO A 631 69.42 15.53 -3.61
N ARG A 632 68.83 16.64 -4.15
CA ARG A 632 69.25 17.51 -5.31
C ARG A 632 69.18 16.91 -6.74
N LEU A 633 68.99 17.67 -7.85
CA LEU A 633 68.73 19.10 -8.19
C LEU A 633 67.88 19.13 -9.52
N ALA A 634 67.70 20.10 -10.45
CA ALA A 634 68.09 21.49 -10.82
C ALA A 634 67.15 21.96 -11.99
N SER A 635 67.14 23.17 -12.61
CA SER A 635 67.45 24.59 -12.27
C SER A 635 67.15 25.50 -13.51
N ILE A 636 67.40 26.84 -13.46
CA ILE A 636 67.44 27.85 -14.58
C ILE A 636 66.06 28.29 -15.16
N LEU A 637 65.69 29.56 -15.42
CA LEU A 637 65.97 31.01 -15.04
C LEU A 637 64.87 31.86 -15.78
N SER A 638 64.43 33.12 -15.55
CA SER A 638 64.48 34.20 -14.52
C SER A 638 63.19 35.10 -14.77
N LYS A 639 63.03 36.44 -14.69
CA LYS A 639 63.81 37.66 -14.36
C LYS A 639 62.85 38.88 -14.15
N GLU A 640 63.18 39.81 -13.24
CA GLU A 640 62.84 41.28 -13.22
C GLU A 640 61.39 41.82 -13.06
N GLU A 641 61.29 43.17 -12.94
CA GLU A 641 60.20 43.94 -12.34
C GLU A 641 59.70 45.17 -13.16
N ALA A 642 58.51 45.69 -12.77
CA ALA A 642 58.11 47.11 -12.64
C ALA A 642 57.97 48.13 -13.84
N SER A 643 56.85 48.87 -13.78
CA SER A 643 56.64 50.32 -14.08
C SER A 643 56.51 50.91 -15.49
N THR A 644 55.35 51.57 -15.73
CA THR A 644 55.10 52.83 -16.52
C THR A 644 55.42 52.91 -18.04
N SER A 645 54.79 53.76 -18.89
CA SER A 645 53.48 54.49 -18.90
C SER A 645 53.30 55.29 -20.22
N LYS A 646 52.04 55.61 -20.63
CA LYS A 646 51.64 56.66 -21.65
C LYS A 646 52.10 56.40 -23.11
N THR A 647 51.59 57.00 -24.21
CA THR A 647 50.36 57.78 -24.58
C THR A 647 50.11 57.55 -26.11
N HIS A 648 48.91 57.70 -26.69
CA HIS A 648 48.30 58.96 -27.19
C HIS A 648 46.81 58.70 -27.55
N HIS A 649 45.86 59.54 -27.11
CA HIS A 649 45.24 60.72 -27.79
C HIS A 649 44.32 60.36 -29.00
N ASP A 650 43.11 60.92 -29.21
CA ASP A 650 42.48 62.10 -28.57
C ASP A 650 40.92 62.15 -28.54
N ALA A 651 40.38 62.87 -27.53
CA ALA A 651 39.12 63.67 -27.43
C ALA A 651 37.73 63.14 -27.93
N VAL A 652 36.53 63.63 -27.56
CA VAL A 652 35.98 64.84 -26.85
C VAL A 652 34.77 64.39 -25.98
N THR A 653 34.74 64.48 -24.64
CA THR A 653 34.38 65.59 -23.71
C THR A 653 32.88 65.80 -23.36
N ALA A 654 32.53 65.59 -22.07
CA ALA A 654 31.41 66.12 -21.25
C ALA A 654 29.92 65.79 -21.64
N GLY A 655 28.96 65.78 -20.70
CA GLY A 655 29.03 66.06 -19.25
C GLY A 655 27.73 65.72 -18.47
N LYS A 656 27.72 65.97 -17.15
CA LYS A 656 26.57 65.73 -16.23
C LYS A 656 25.63 66.94 -16.15
N SER A 657 24.33 66.69 -15.95
CA SER A 657 23.46 67.61 -15.18
C SER A 657 22.17 66.96 -14.69
N ASN A 658 21.78 67.22 -13.44
CA ASN A 658 20.41 67.03 -12.93
C ASN A 658 19.61 68.33 -13.14
N SER A 659 18.35 68.25 -13.60
CA SER A 659 17.34 69.26 -13.23
C SER A 659 15.92 68.71 -13.41
N THR A 660 15.04 69.06 -12.47
CA THR A 660 13.58 68.89 -12.56
C THR A 660 12.92 70.21 -12.96
N SER A 661 11.60 70.19 -13.20
CA SER A 661 10.72 71.40 -13.28
C SER A 661 10.72 72.14 -14.64
N LYS A 662 9.68 72.87 -15.09
CA LYS A 662 8.25 73.04 -14.68
C LYS A 662 7.47 73.94 -15.67
N THR A 663 6.19 73.65 -15.95
CA THR A 663 5.16 74.59 -16.52
C THR A 663 5.47 75.16 -17.92
N LEU A 664 4.60 75.88 -18.65
CA LEU A 664 3.28 76.49 -18.36
C LEU A 664 2.13 75.87 -19.20
N ALA A 665 1.02 76.60 -19.44
CA ALA A 665 -0.24 76.09 -20.00
C ALA A 665 -1.16 77.22 -20.54
N LYS A 666 -2.45 76.89 -20.83
CA LYS A 666 -3.60 77.73 -21.30
C LYS A 666 -3.67 78.01 -22.83
N PRO A 667 -4.84 78.44 -23.36
CA PRO A 667 -6.18 78.66 -22.75
C PRO A 667 -7.25 77.64 -23.26
N THR A 668 -8.57 77.67 -22.99
CA THR A 668 -9.51 78.69 -22.44
C THR A 668 -10.72 78.06 -21.71
N THR A 669 -11.40 78.84 -20.85
CA THR A 669 -12.69 78.60 -20.13
C THR A 669 -13.94 78.88 -21.01
N PRO A 670 -15.23 78.68 -20.59
CA PRO A 670 -15.86 78.48 -19.24
C PRO A 670 -16.67 77.14 -19.11
N THR A 671 -17.84 76.88 -18.48
CA THR A 671 -18.99 77.66 -17.92
C THR A 671 -19.85 76.85 -16.90
N LYS A 672 -20.86 77.47 -16.27
CA LYS A 672 -21.96 76.93 -15.40
C LYS A 672 -23.20 77.88 -15.52
N PRO A 673 -24.47 77.55 -15.16
CA PRO A 673 -24.90 77.21 -13.78
C PRO A 673 -26.08 76.18 -13.67
N SER A 674 -27.22 76.49 -13.00
CA SER A 674 -28.00 75.54 -12.17
C SER A 674 -29.55 75.63 -12.22
N SER A 675 -30.22 74.47 -12.05
CA SER A 675 -31.48 74.16 -11.30
C SER A 675 -32.86 74.81 -11.54
N ALA A 676 -33.87 73.97 -11.87
CA ALA A 676 -35.29 73.93 -11.42
C ALA A 676 -35.84 72.49 -11.69
N VAL A 677 -36.66 71.75 -10.92
CA VAL A 677 -37.85 71.97 -10.03
C VAL A 677 -39.17 72.11 -10.83
N PRO A 678 -40.34 71.49 -10.47
CA PRO A 678 -40.71 70.48 -9.42
C PRO A 678 -41.11 69.10 -10.04
N LEU A 679 -41.65 68.04 -9.40
CA LEU A 679 -42.60 67.83 -8.28
C LEU A 679 -42.31 66.58 -7.41
N SER A 680 -43.01 66.48 -6.28
CA SER A 680 -42.92 65.47 -5.20
C SER A 680 -44.34 65.26 -4.58
N PRO A 681 -44.60 64.61 -3.42
CA PRO A 681 -43.71 63.86 -2.50
C PRO A 681 -44.27 62.52 -1.95
N LYS A 682 -43.38 61.69 -1.35
CA LYS A 682 -43.47 61.29 0.09
C LYS A 682 -42.27 60.46 0.57
N SER A 683 -41.75 60.85 1.73
CA SER A 683 -40.77 60.17 2.61
C SER A 683 -41.12 60.62 4.07
N PRO A 684 -40.36 60.38 5.18
CA PRO A 684 -38.88 60.36 5.36
C PRO A 684 -38.41 59.20 6.30
N ARG A 685 -37.20 59.10 6.89
CA ARG A 685 -35.94 59.88 6.89
C ARG A 685 -34.74 58.97 7.24
N GLU A 686 -33.51 59.48 7.14
CA GLU A 686 -32.23 58.79 7.41
C GLU A 686 -31.45 59.36 8.63
N THR A 687 -30.29 58.74 8.95
CA THR A 687 -29.11 59.28 9.70
C THR A 687 -29.21 59.48 11.24
N PRO A 688 -28.08 59.63 11.99
CA PRO A 688 -26.81 58.85 11.96
C PRO A 688 -26.11 58.61 13.35
N ASN A 689 -24.91 57.99 13.29
CA ASN A 689 -23.64 58.40 13.97
C ASN A 689 -23.08 57.82 15.31
N SER A 690 -21.75 57.58 15.23
CA SER A 690 -20.67 57.91 16.20
C SER A 690 -20.15 56.88 17.24
N LYS A 691 -18.91 57.14 17.72
CA LYS A 691 -18.07 56.30 18.61
C LYS A 691 -17.77 57.04 19.94
N THR A 692 -17.21 56.30 20.92
CA THR A 692 -16.44 56.73 22.12
C THR A 692 -17.13 57.55 23.23
N ALA A 693 -17.16 57.03 24.48
CA ALA A 693 -16.29 57.48 25.61
C ALA A 693 -16.81 57.18 27.06
N LYS A 694 -16.04 56.36 27.81
CA LYS A 694 -15.62 56.49 29.24
C LYS A 694 -16.58 56.62 30.46
N VAL A 695 -16.10 56.02 31.58
CA VAL A 695 -16.32 56.34 33.03
C VAL A 695 -17.60 55.80 33.71
N SER A 696 -17.63 55.81 35.06
CA SER A 696 -18.18 54.71 35.89
C SER A 696 -18.69 55.09 37.31
N THR A 697 -19.76 54.43 37.79
CA THR A 697 -20.31 54.41 39.19
C THR A 697 -20.95 55.73 39.70
N PRO A 698 -21.75 55.79 40.82
CA PRO A 698 -22.11 54.76 41.82
C PRO A 698 -23.59 54.71 42.37
N LYS A 699 -23.93 53.61 43.09
CA LYS A 699 -24.78 53.46 44.32
C LYS A 699 -26.30 53.83 44.46
N LYS A 700 -27.07 52.81 44.91
CA LYS A 700 -28.06 52.73 46.06
C LYS A 700 -29.59 53.01 45.92
N SER A 701 -30.38 52.15 46.62
CA SER A 701 -31.75 52.29 47.23
C SER A 701 -33.01 52.48 46.33
N ALA A 702 -34.23 52.01 46.68
CA ALA A 702 -34.68 51.02 47.69
C ALA A 702 -36.11 50.43 47.46
N THR A 703 -36.22 49.10 47.54
CA THR A 703 -37.25 48.24 48.21
C THR A 703 -38.78 48.38 47.99
N VAL A 704 -39.44 47.29 47.53
CA VAL A 704 -40.78 46.72 47.91
C VAL A 704 -41.20 45.61 46.89
N LYS A 705 -41.78 44.43 47.20
CA LYS A 705 -41.90 43.67 48.48
C LYS A 705 -41.73 42.12 48.29
N SER A 706 -42.78 41.29 48.32
CA SER A 706 -42.73 39.81 48.56
C SER A 706 -44.13 39.14 48.45
N PRO A 707 -44.33 37.78 48.52
CA PRO A 707 -43.40 36.65 48.80
C PRO A 707 -43.28 35.57 47.67
N GLN A 708 -42.08 35.08 47.32
CA GLN A 708 -41.35 33.86 47.81
C GLN A 708 -41.97 32.50 47.43
N ALA A 709 -41.19 31.46 47.07
CA ALA A 709 -39.73 31.24 47.13
C ALA A 709 -39.03 31.09 45.75
N CYS A 710 -37.69 30.99 45.74
CA CYS A 710 -36.85 31.52 44.65
C CYS A 710 -36.31 30.57 43.56
N THR A 711 -35.97 31.21 42.42
CA THR A 711 -35.31 30.74 41.18
C THR A 711 -33.89 31.41 41.08
N PRO A 712 -33.22 31.75 39.93
CA PRO A 712 -33.42 31.50 38.48
C PRO A 712 -32.13 31.18 37.64
N ARG A 713 -32.32 31.13 36.30
CA ARG A 713 -31.32 31.01 35.21
C ARG A 713 -30.76 32.38 34.74
N LYS A 714 -29.81 32.39 33.78
CA LYS A 714 -29.68 33.44 32.75
C LYS A 714 -29.25 32.89 31.36
N ARG A 715 -29.15 33.76 30.32
CA ARG A 715 -29.32 33.44 28.88
C ARG A 715 -28.53 34.43 27.98
N THR A 716 -27.94 33.99 26.84
CA THR A 716 -27.83 34.62 25.46
C THR A 716 -27.54 36.13 25.27
N MET A 717 -26.87 36.66 24.21
CA MET A 717 -26.21 36.21 22.95
C MET A 717 -25.34 37.37 22.31
N HIS A 718 -24.58 37.09 21.22
CA HIS A 718 -24.09 38.00 20.13
C HIS A 718 -22.91 38.99 20.38
N THR A 719 -22.13 39.56 19.41
CA THR A 719 -21.71 39.38 17.95
C THR A 719 -21.39 40.81 17.38
N ALA A 720 -20.41 41.17 16.51
CA ALA A 720 -19.41 40.53 15.61
C ALA A 720 -18.09 41.38 15.46
N GLU A 721 -17.22 41.01 14.48
CA GLU A 721 -16.28 41.85 13.65
C GLU A 721 -15.11 42.65 14.30
N GLU A 722 -14.10 43.17 13.55
CA GLU A 722 -13.11 42.60 12.60
C GLU A 722 -11.97 43.65 12.39
N LEU A 723 -11.15 43.56 11.31
CA LEU A 723 -9.93 44.33 10.95
C LEU A 723 -8.66 43.96 11.76
N SER A 724 -7.45 43.64 11.23
CA SER A 724 -6.76 43.70 9.92
C SER A 724 -5.79 44.89 9.68
N GLU A 725 -4.49 44.60 9.77
CA GLU A 725 -3.29 45.22 9.15
C GLU A 725 -2.10 44.35 9.68
N GLU A 726 -1.16 43.76 8.93
CA GLU A 726 -0.24 44.26 7.87
C GLU A 726 0.82 45.27 8.39
N GLU A 727 2.13 45.12 8.15
CA GLU A 727 2.93 43.97 7.65
C GLU A 727 4.42 44.14 8.11
N VAL A 728 5.41 43.65 7.34
CA VAL A 728 6.88 43.99 7.40
C VAL A 728 7.70 43.44 8.59
N GLU A 729 8.92 42.88 8.46
CA GLU A 729 9.51 42.04 7.39
C GLU A 729 10.79 41.32 7.90
N SER A 730 11.01 40.09 7.42
CA SER A 730 12.34 39.46 7.18
C SER A 730 13.23 38.94 8.32
N LYS A 731 13.89 37.81 8.00
CA LYS A 731 15.17 37.25 8.53
C LYS A 731 15.13 36.75 9.99
N LYS A 732 15.66 35.56 10.32
CA LYS A 732 16.57 34.65 9.57
C LYS A 732 16.36 33.17 9.98
N GLU A 733 16.78 32.27 9.07
CA GLU A 733 17.25 30.87 9.28
C GLU A 733 17.18 30.27 10.72
N ARG A 734 16.72 29.03 10.96
CA ARG A 734 17.34 27.79 10.42
C ARG A 734 16.54 26.51 10.72
N THR A 735 16.62 25.55 9.80
CA THR A 735 16.30 24.10 9.97
C THR A 735 16.97 23.48 11.23
N LYS A 736 16.39 22.50 11.96
CA LYS A 736 16.13 21.12 11.49
C LYS A 736 15.40 20.27 12.56
N ARG A 737 14.70 19.21 12.14
CA ARG A 737 14.32 18.07 13.00
C ARG A 737 15.34 16.93 12.88
N GLY A 738 15.45 16.16 13.96
CA GLY A 738 15.98 14.80 14.00
C GLY A 738 15.78 14.20 15.41
N LYS A 739 15.82 12.87 15.60
CA LYS A 739 15.45 11.76 14.70
C LYS A 739 14.95 10.64 15.65
N PHE A 740 13.93 9.86 15.27
CA PHE A 740 13.56 8.66 16.03
C PHE A 740 14.43 7.47 15.61
N VAL A 741 14.75 6.61 16.58
CA VAL A 741 15.23 5.24 16.37
C VAL A 741 14.08 4.29 16.71
N ALA A 742 14.08 3.09 16.12
CA ALA A 742 13.04 2.09 16.35
C ALA A 742 13.33 1.27 17.61
N VAL A 743 12.27 0.86 18.31
CA VAL A 743 12.31 -0.27 19.26
C VAL A 743 11.81 -1.49 18.51
N LYS A 744 12.49 -2.63 18.68
CA LYS A 744 12.04 -3.95 18.25
C LYS A 744 11.51 -4.68 19.48
N GLU A 745 10.44 -5.46 19.33
CA GLU A 745 9.87 -6.24 20.43
C GLU A 745 10.74 -7.45 20.73
N GLU A 746 11.03 -7.67 22.02
CA GLU A 746 11.37 -8.98 22.55
C GLU A 746 10.11 -9.72 23.01
N ASN A 747 10.22 -11.04 23.16
CA ASN A 747 9.16 -11.86 23.73
C ASN A 747 9.80 -12.96 24.59
N LYS A 748 9.16 -13.30 25.70
CA LYS A 748 9.82 -13.99 26.81
C LYS A 748 10.21 -15.45 26.53
N ASP A 749 11.32 -15.81 27.16
CA ASP A 749 11.82 -17.16 27.38
C ASP A 749 10.92 -17.97 28.35
N PRO A 750 11.17 -19.29 28.46
CA PRO A 750 11.15 -19.92 29.77
C PRO A 750 12.37 -20.83 30.03
N SER A 751 12.97 -20.63 31.20
CA SER A 751 13.93 -21.53 31.88
C SER A 751 13.33 -22.95 32.07
N GLU A 752 14.09 -24.01 32.39
CA GLU A 752 15.46 -24.11 32.96
C GLU A 752 16.05 -25.53 32.74
N VAL A 753 17.15 -25.82 33.46
CA VAL A 753 17.86 -27.10 33.68
C VAL A 753 19.07 -27.35 32.77
N VAL A 754 20.23 -26.94 33.29
CA VAL A 754 21.57 -27.29 32.78
C VAL A 754 22.00 -28.66 33.30
N VAL A 755 22.60 -29.48 32.44
CA VAL A 755 23.56 -30.52 32.83
C VAL A 755 24.71 -30.49 31.83
N GLU A 756 25.86 -29.97 32.24
CA GLU A 756 27.10 -30.10 31.47
C GLU A 756 27.62 -31.54 31.57
N LEU A 757 27.93 -32.16 30.42
CA LEU A 757 28.96 -33.19 30.31
C LEU A 757 29.69 -33.03 28.97
N THR A 758 30.95 -33.41 28.97
CA THR A 758 31.98 -32.96 28.03
C THR A 758 32.09 -33.81 26.76
N ASP A 759 32.52 -33.10 25.70
CA ASP A 759 33.56 -33.50 24.72
C ASP A 759 33.21 -34.10 23.34
N SER A 760 33.92 -33.54 22.35
CA SER A 760 34.44 -34.11 21.10
C SER A 760 33.56 -35.06 20.23
N ALA A 761 32.72 -34.46 19.38
CA ALA A 761 32.24 -35.07 18.13
C ALA A 761 31.92 -34.05 16.99
N GLY A 762 32.45 -32.82 17.07
CA GLY A 762 31.86 -31.66 16.39
C GLY A 762 32.32 -31.29 14.97
N GLU A 763 33.42 -31.85 14.46
CA GLU A 763 34.05 -31.30 13.23
C GLU A 763 33.53 -31.89 11.90
N GLU A 764 33.06 -33.15 11.89
CA GLU A 764 32.56 -33.78 10.64
C GLU A 764 31.11 -33.33 10.30
N ASP A 765 30.20 -33.30 11.28
CA ASP A 765 28.80 -32.84 11.09
C ASP A 765 28.72 -31.41 10.54
N VAL A 766 29.64 -30.52 10.96
CA VAL A 766 29.70 -29.12 10.50
C VAL A 766 30.16 -29.01 9.03
N ALA A 767 30.96 -29.96 8.54
CA ALA A 767 31.35 -30.04 7.14
C ALA A 767 30.19 -30.56 6.26
N GLU A 768 29.45 -31.57 6.72
CA GLU A 768 28.24 -32.07 6.06
C GLU A 768 27.12 -31.02 6.03
N LEU A 769 26.90 -30.26 7.12
CA LEU A 769 25.95 -29.12 7.13
C LEU A 769 26.28 -28.12 6.01
N LYS A 770 27.52 -27.62 5.97
CA LYS A 770 27.98 -26.64 4.97
C LYS A 770 27.98 -27.20 3.53
N LYS A 771 27.97 -28.52 3.36
CA LYS A 771 27.84 -29.20 2.07
C LYS A 771 26.37 -29.30 1.64
N ALA A 772 25.46 -29.74 2.52
CA ALA A 772 24.04 -29.86 2.21
C ALA A 772 23.32 -28.50 2.11
N GLN A 773 23.76 -27.46 2.85
CA GLN A 773 23.19 -26.11 2.72
C GLN A 773 23.27 -25.57 1.29
N LYS A 774 24.22 -26.05 0.47
CA LYS A 774 24.36 -25.69 -0.97
C LYS A 774 23.26 -26.28 -1.86
N ASP A 775 22.51 -27.28 -1.40
CA ASP A 775 21.37 -27.81 -2.16
C ASP A 775 20.18 -26.81 -2.18
N LYS A 776 20.17 -25.84 -1.27
CA LYS A 776 19.12 -24.82 -1.15
C LYS A 776 19.14 -23.91 -2.39
N GLY A 777 18.10 -24.00 -3.21
CA GLY A 777 17.94 -23.26 -4.45
C GLY A 777 17.96 -24.12 -5.72
N LEU A 778 18.39 -25.39 -5.63
CA LEU A 778 18.39 -26.34 -6.75
C LEU A 778 16.96 -26.59 -7.29
N ARG A 779 16.86 -26.81 -8.61
CA ARG A 779 15.64 -27.32 -9.25
C ARG A 779 15.64 -28.84 -9.27
N VAL A 780 14.49 -29.41 -8.94
CA VAL A 780 14.28 -30.85 -8.80
C VAL A 780 12.89 -31.22 -9.32
N GLU A 781 12.75 -32.46 -9.76
CA GLU A 781 11.44 -33.08 -9.97
C GLU A 781 11.16 -34.04 -8.81
N VAL A 782 9.92 -34.02 -8.33
CA VAL A 782 9.47 -34.90 -7.24
C VAL A 782 8.19 -35.61 -7.66
N ARG A 783 8.12 -36.93 -7.43
CA ARG A 783 6.95 -37.75 -7.71
C ARG A 783 5.91 -37.60 -6.60
N VAL A 784 4.70 -37.19 -6.98
CA VAL A 784 3.54 -37.06 -6.09
C VAL A 784 2.36 -37.78 -6.74
N ASN A 785 1.71 -38.70 -6.02
CA ASN A 785 0.57 -39.47 -6.53
C ASN A 785 0.83 -40.20 -7.87
N LYS A 786 2.09 -40.57 -8.13
CA LYS A 786 2.66 -41.18 -9.36
C LYS A 786 2.99 -40.23 -10.52
N GLU A 787 2.65 -38.94 -10.44
CA GLU A 787 3.01 -37.92 -11.43
C GLU A 787 4.26 -37.13 -10.97
N TRP A 788 5.03 -36.57 -11.91
CA TRP A 788 6.25 -35.80 -11.61
C TRP A 788 5.96 -34.29 -11.62
N PHE A 789 6.44 -33.58 -10.59
CA PHE A 789 6.25 -32.14 -10.46
C PHE A 789 7.58 -31.42 -10.25
N THR A 790 7.87 -30.42 -11.09
CA THR A 790 9.03 -29.54 -10.95
C THR A 790 8.88 -28.61 -9.76
N GLY A 791 9.95 -28.41 -9.01
CA GLY A 791 10.02 -27.44 -7.93
C GLY A 791 11.44 -27.05 -7.56
N ARG A 792 11.57 -26.25 -6.50
CA ARG A 792 12.83 -25.75 -5.98
C ARG A 792 13.03 -26.12 -4.51
N VAL A 793 14.23 -26.55 -4.14
CA VAL A 793 14.62 -26.79 -2.74
C VAL A 793 14.68 -25.46 -1.98
N THR A 794 13.75 -25.24 -1.04
CA THR A 794 13.63 -24.00 -0.24
C THR A 794 14.27 -24.08 1.14
N ALA A 795 14.39 -25.28 1.70
CA ALA A 795 15.10 -25.58 2.93
C ALA A 795 15.76 -26.97 2.84
N VAL A 796 16.81 -27.16 3.63
CA VAL A 796 17.56 -28.42 3.73
C VAL A 796 17.73 -28.72 5.20
N GLU A 797 17.50 -29.98 5.59
CA GLU A 797 17.58 -30.47 6.96
C GLU A 797 18.35 -31.80 6.96
N ILE A 798 19.41 -31.92 7.75
CA ILE A 798 20.17 -33.17 7.88
C ILE A 798 19.61 -33.94 9.08
N GLY A 799 19.02 -35.11 8.82
CA GLY A 799 18.81 -36.13 9.84
C GLY A 799 19.99 -37.09 9.88
N LYS A 800 20.20 -37.78 11.02
CA LYS A 800 21.38 -38.63 11.31
C LYS A 800 21.72 -39.69 10.25
N HIS A 801 20.80 -40.03 9.35
CA HIS A 801 20.98 -41.03 8.29
C HIS A 801 20.44 -40.57 6.91
N ALA A 802 19.96 -39.34 6.75
CA ALA A 802 19.38 -38.85 5.48
C ALA A 802 19.31 -37.32 5.40
N VAL A 803 19.59 -36.75 4.22
CA VAL A 803 19.37 -35.34 3.91
C VAL A 803 17.95 -35.14 3.38
N ARG A 804 17.18 -34.24 4.00
CA ARG A 804 15.82 -33.89 3.60
C ARG A 804 15.76 -32.51 2.96
N TRP A 805 14.99 -32.41 1.88
CA TRP A 805 14.77 -31.20 1.10
C TRP A 805 13.30 -30.77 1.19
N LYS A 806 13.05 -29.49 1.48
CA LYS A 806 11.72 -28.90 1.37
C LYS A 806 11.52 -28.34 -0.03
N VAL A 807 10.95 -29.13 -0.92
CA VAL A 807 10.67 -28.73 -2.30
C VAL A 807 9.38 -27.93 -2.32
N LYS A 808 9.47 -26.69 -2.82
CA LYS A 808 8.30 -25.89 -3.20
C LYS A 808 8.04 -26.09 -4.69
N PHE A 809 6.82 -26.48 -5.04
CA PHE A 809 6.44 -26.77 -6.41
C PHE A 809 6.22 -25.49 -7.23
N ASP A 810 6.68 -25.52 -8.48
CA ASP A 810 6.50 -24.42 -9.43
C ASP A 810 5.04 -24.36 -9.92
N TYR A 811 4.39 -25.52 -10.09
CA TYR A 811 2.96 -25.66 -10.41
C TYR A 811 2.38 -26.95 -9.79
N VAL A 812 1.10 -26.94 -9.40
CA VAL A 812 0.39 -28.09 -8.80
C VAL A 812 -1.07 -28.10 -9.31
N PRO A 813 -1.49 -29.11 -10.10
CA PRO A 813 -2.82 -29.10 -10.75
C PRO A 813 -4.04 -29.23 -9.83
N THR A 814 -3.89 -29.78 -8.62
CA THR A 814 -5.03 -30.06 -7.71
C THR A 814 -4.86 -29.41 -6.33
N ALA A 815 -5.92 -28.72 -5.87
CA ALA A 815 -5.93 -27.94 -4.64
C ALA A 815 -5.77 -28.73 -3.33
N THR A 816 -5.79 -30.06 -3.39
CA THR A 816 -5.58 -30.97 -2.25
C THR A 816 -4.11 -31.29 -1.96
N THR A 817 -3.20 -30.99 -2.90
CA THR A 817 -1.75 -31.26 -2.74
C THR A 817 -1.04 -30.01 -2.19
N PRO A 818 -0.24 -30.12 -1.10
CA PRO A 818 0.43 -28.95 -0.51
C PRO A 818 1.51 -28.36 -1.43
N ARG A 819 1.56 -27.02 -1.50
CA ARG A 819 2.50 -26.27 -2.37
C ARG A 819 3.98 -26.48 -2.03
N ASP A 820 4.28 -26.86 -0.79
CA ASP A 820 5.60 -27.26 -0.33
C ASP A 820 5.53 -28.69 0.25
N ARG A 821 6.49 -29.56 -0.08
CA ARG A 821 6.61 -30.92 0.48
C ARG A 821 8.05 -31.23 0.89
N TRP A 822 8.21 -31.94 2.00
CA TRP A 822 9.51 -32.53 2.39
C TRP A 822 9.72 -33.89 1.72
N VAL A 823 10.92 -34.11 1.19
CA VAL A 823 11.37 -35.36 0.57
C VAL A 823 12.84 -35.63 0.89
N GLU A 824 13.29 -36.88 0.73
CA GLU A 824 14.68 -37.27 0.95
C GLU A 824 15.49 -37.18 -0.34
N LYS A 825 16.71 -36.62 -0.24
CA LYS A 825 17.56 -36.20 -1.35
C LYS A 825 17.79 -37.28 -2.41
N ASP A 826 18.06 -38.50 -1.94
CA ASP A 826 18.49 -39.64 -2.76
C ASP A 826 17.37 -40.71 -2.89
N SER A 827 16.11 -40.30 -2.70
CA SER A 827 14.93 -41.16 -2.85
C SER A 827 14.56 -41.37 -4.33
N GLU A 828 14.04 -42.55 -4.69
CA GLU A 828 13.54 -42.84 -6.06
C GLU A 828 12.41 -41.90 -6.52
N ASP A 829 11.73 -41.23 -5.58
CA ASP A 829 10.70 -40.21 -5.83
C ASP A 829 11.29 -38.81 -6.11
N VAL A 830 12.62 -38.63 -6.15
CA VAL A 830 13.29 -37.33 -6.34
C VAL A 830 14.34 -37.40 -7.44
N ARG A 831 14.38 -36.38 -8.31
CA ARG A 831 15.35 -36.29 -9.42
C ARG A 831 15.93 -34.89 -9.52
N LEU A 832 17.26 -34.81 -9.61
CA LEU A 832 17.98 -33.55 -9.83
C LEU A 832 17.93 -33.15 -11.31
N MET A 833 17.45 -31.93 -11.58
CA MET A 833 17.51 -31.35 -12.92
C MET A 833 18.94 -30.87 -13.21
N LYS A 834 19.66 -31.56 -14.10
CA LYS A 834 20.94 -31.04 -14.62
C LYS A 834 20.72 -29.71 -15.34
N PRO A 835 21.61 -28.71 -15.20
CA PRO A 835 21.64 -27.59 -16.13
C PRO A 835 22.01 -28.10 -17.54
N PRO A 836 21.44 -27.53 -18.62
CA PRO A 836 21.80 -27.92 -19.98
C PRO A 836 23.17 -27.34 -20.36
N SER A 837 24.18 -28.21 -20.46
CA SER A 837 25.42 -27.92 -21.19
C SER A 837 25.31 -28.44 -22.63
N PRO A 838 25.88 -27.74 -23.63
CA PRO A 838 25.67 -28.08 -25.03
C PRO A 838 26.70 -29.10 -25.54
N GLU A 839 26.26 -30.30 -25.89
CA GLU A 839 27.05 -31.26 -26.68
C GLU A 839 26.16 -31.93 -27.72
N TYR A 840 26.61 -31.88 -28.98
CA TYR A 840 25.85 -32.29 -30.16
C TYR A 840 26.43 -33.62 -30.66
N GLN A 841 25.64 -34.69 -30.70
CA GLN A 841 25.99 -35.93 -31.39
C GLN A 841 24.81 -36.39 -32.24
N SER A 842 25.00 -36.32 -33.56
CA SER A 842 24.06 -36.78 -34.58
C SER A 842 24.43 -38.19 -35.05
N PRO A 843 23.44 -39.08 -35.22
CA PRO A 843 23.54 -40.23 -36.12
C PRO A 843 23.00 -39.89 -37.53
N ASP A 844 23.49 -40.61 -38.53
CA ASP A 844 23.20 -40.38 -39.96
C ASP A 844 21.91 -41.03 -40.49
N THR A 845 21.57 -40.68 -41.74
CA THR A 845 20.49 -41.24 -42.56
C THR A 845 20.75 -42.63 -43.14
N GLN A 846 19.69 -43.45 -43.14
CA GLN A 846 19.30 -44.50 -44.09
C GLN A 846 17.77 -44.68 -43.91
N GLN A 847 16.92 -44.76 -44.94
CA GLN A 847 16.74 -45.85 -45.93
C GLN A 847 16.45 -47.20 -45.22
N GLU A 848 15.39 -47.96 -45.54
CA GLU A 848 14.44 -47.89 -46.67
C GLU A 848 13.15 -48.70 -46.35
N GLU A 849 12.07 -48.53 -47.13
CA GLU A 849 10.94 -49.49 -47.32
C GLU A 849 10.07 -49.91 -46.10
N GLU A 850 8.86 -50.51 -46.21
CA GLU A 850 7.67 -50.34 -47.07
C GLU A 850 6.46 -51.06 -46.37
N VAL A 851 5.24 -51.08 -46.95
CA VAL A 851 4.07 -51.97 -46.64
C VAL A 851 3.29 -51.69 -45.32
N VAL A 852 1.95 -51.84 -45.18
CA VAL A 852 0.69 -51.49 -45.94
C VAL A 852 -0.54 -52.00 -45.12
N VAL A 853 -1.80 -51.58 -45.42
CA VAL A 853 -3.10 -52.00 -44.78
C VAL A 853 -3.43 -51.36 -43.40
N ALA A 854 -4.63 -50.87 -43.05
CA ALA A 854 -5.82 -50.36 -43.79
C ALA A 854 -6.79 -49.55 -42.86
N GLU A 855 -7.82 -48.96 -43.50
CA GLU A 855 -9.05 -48.32 -42.97
C GLU A 855 -10.01 -49.29 -42.21
N PRO A 856 -11.23 -48.93 -41.71
CA PRO A 856 -12.00 -47.65 -41.76
C PRO A 856 -12.44 -47.13 -40.34
N SER A 857 -13.30 -46.13 -40.12
CA SER A 857 -14.36 -45.52 -40.95
C SER A 857 -14.79 -44.10 -40.51
N THR A 858 -15.34 -43.34 -41.47
CA THR A 858 -16.45 -42.34 -41.38
C THR A 858 -16.97 -41.93 -39.98
N SER A 859 -17.25 -40.67 -39.65
CA SER A 859 -17.53 -39.47 -40.46
C SER A 859 -17.49 -38.21 -39.55
N GLU A 860 -17.71 -36.94 -39.95
CA GLU A 860 -18.18 -36.33 -41.22
C GLU A 860 -17.71 -34.86 -41.31
N CYS A 861 -17.68 -34.26 -42.51
CA CYS A 861 -17.75 -32.80 -42.68
C CYS A 861 -18.22 -32.39 -44.07
N VAL A 862 -19.00 -31.30 -44.16
CA VAL A 862 -19.54 -30.78 -45.43
C VAL A 862 -18.50 -29.90 -46.12
N GLY A 863 -18.17 -30.22 -47.36
CA GLY A 863 -17.29 -29.40 -48.19
C GLY A 863 -17.99 -28.13 -48.72
N ILE A 864 -17.21 -27.05 -48.83
CA ILE A 864 -17.57 -25.85 -49.60
C ILE A 864 -16.40 -25.56 -50.52
N GLU A 865 -16.56 -25.88 -51.81
CA GLU A 865 -15.66 -25.36 -52.85
C GLU A 865 -16.03 -23.90 -53.18
N PRO A 866 -15.06 -22.98 -53.24
CA PRO A 866 -15.26 -21.67 -53.85
C PRO A 866 -14.93 -21.73 -55.35
N ASP A 867 -15.92 -22.06 -56.19
CA ASP A 867 -15.79 -21.82 -57.64
C ASP A 867 -15.59 -20.33 -57.90
N THR A 868 -14.39 -19.96 -58.36
CA THR A 868 -14.08 -18.63 -58.88
C THR A 868 -13.12 -18.72 -60.06
N THR A 869 -13.71 -18.81 -61.25
CA THR A 869 -13.02 -18.54 -62.52
C THR A 869 -12.56 -17.08 -62.60
N GLY A 870 -11.31 -16.80 -62.20
CA GLY A 870 -10.75 -15.43 -62.20
C GLY A 870 -9.22 -15.38 -62.05
N PRO A 871 -8.45 -15.16 -63.14
CA PRO A 871 -6.99 -15.21 -63.10
C PRO A 871 -6.35 -13.88 -62.64
N SER A 872 -6.39 -13.56 -61.34
CA SER A 872 -5.66 -12.39 -60.79
C SER A 872 -5.31 -12.43 -59.29
N SER A 873 -6.14 -13.00 -58.42
CA SER A 873 -6.05 -12.81 -56.95
C SER A 873 -4.85 -13.44 -56.23
N GLY A 874 -4.17 -14.41 -56.86
CA GLY A 874 -3.03 -15.10 -56.25
C GLY A 874 -1.81 -14.21 -56.04
N GLN A 875 -1.52 -13.29 -56.97
CA GLN A 875 -0.27 -12.52 -56.96
C GLN A 875 -0.24 -11.48 -55.82
N GLU A 876 -1.32 -10.73 -55.63
CA GLU A 876 -1.41 -9.72 -54.57
C GLU A 876 -1.22 -10.33 -53.16
N THR A 877 -1.71 -11.56 -52.96
CA THR A 877 -1.55 -12.31 -51.71
C THR A 877 -0.08 -12.71 -51.48
N VAL A 878 0.62 -13.12 -52.54
CA VAL A 878 2.05 -13.44 -52.49
C VAL A 878 2.88 -12.18 -52.21
N ASP A 879 2.59 -11.07 -52.89
CA ASP A 879 3.33 -9.82 -52.72
C ASP A 879 3.17 -9.24 -51.30
N LEU A 880 1.98 -9.38 -50.70
CA LEU A 880 1.73 -9.04 -49.30
C LEU A 880 2.56 -9.91 -48.34
N LEU A 881 2.61 -11.23 -48.56
CA LEU A 881 3.42 -12.15 -47.75
C LEU A 881 4.92 -11.85 -47.86
N VAL A 882 5.41 -11.56 -49.07
CA VAL A 882 6.80 -11.13 -49.32
C VAL A 882 7.10 -9.84 -48.57
N GLN A 883 6.18 -8.87 -48.53
CA GLN A 883 6.38 -7.63 -47.78
C GLN A 883 6.33 -7.83 -46.25
N ILE A 884 5.49 -8.73 -45.74
CA ILE A 884 5.47 -9.11 -44.32
C ILE A 884 6.81 -9.76 -43.93
N LEU A 885 7.29 -10.74 -44.70
CA LEU A 885 8.58 -11.39 -44.45
C LEU A 885 9.75 -10.38 -44.48
N ARG A 886 9.77 -9.50 -45.49
CA ARG A 886 10.75 -8.39 -45.60
C ARG A 886 10.73 -7.48 -44.36
N ASN A 887 9.54 -7.15 -43.84
CA ASN A 887 9.39 -6.36 -42.63
C ASN A 887 9.92 -7.08 -41.37
N CYS A 888 9.59 -8.37 -41.19
CA CYS A 888 10.07 -9.17 -40.07
C CYS A 888 11.60 -9.28 -40.04
N LEU A 889 12.21 -9.63 -41.18
CA LEU A 889 13.68 -9.72 -41.32
C LEU A 889 14.36 -8.35 -41.15
N ARG A 890 13.68 -7.26 -41.52
CA ARG A 890 14.16 -5.89 -41.32
C ARG A 890 14.04 -5.44 -39.86
N TYR A 891 13.12 -6.00 -39.08
CA TYR A 891 12.93 -5.65 -37.67
C TYR A 891 13.95 -6.34 -36.76
N PHE A 892 14.09 -7.67 -36.86
CA PHE A 892 14.94 -8.49 -35.99
C PHE A 892 16.41 -8.63 -36.46
N LEU A 893 16.85 -7.81 -37.43
CA LEU A 893 18.16 -7.93 -38.09
C LEU A 893 19.34 -7.91 -37.08
N PRO A 894 20.17 -8.97 -37.00
CA PRO A 894 21.32 -8.99 -36.10
C PRO A 894 22.34 -7.88 -36.45
N PRO A 895 22.97 -7.21 -35.47
CA PRO A 895 23.87 -6.07 -35.72
C PRO A 895 25.07 -6.37 -36.65
N ASN A 896 25.51 -7.62 -36.69
CA ASN A 896 26.67 -8.08 -37.46
C ASN A 896 26.28 -8.93 -38.69
N PHE A 897 25.00 -8.92 -39.09
CA PHE A 897 24.54 -9.76 -40.20
C PHE A 897 25.10 -9.25 -41.55
N PRO A 898 25.55 -10.13 -42.47
CA PRO A 898 26.24 -9.69 -43.70
C PRO A 898 25.37 -8.86 -44.66
N ILE A 899 24.05 -9.03 -44.63
CA ILE A 899 23.11 -8.31 -45.50
C ILE A 899 22.56 -7.12 -44.72
N SER A 900 22.79 -5.90 -45.20
CA SER A 900 22.36 -4.70 -44.49
C SER A 900 20.85 -4.47 -44.58
N LYS A 901 20.35 -3.65 -43.64
CA LYS A 901 18.95 -3.18 -43.60
C LYS A 901 18.52 -2.43 -44.87
N LYS A 902 19.47 -1.94 -45.70
CA LYS A 902 19.20 -1.31 -47.00
C LYS A 902 19.05 -2.34 -48.12
N GLU A 903 20.00 -3.27 -48.24
CA GLU A 903 19.98 -4.33 -49.28
C GLU A 903 18.75 -5.23 -49.13
N LEU A 904 18.42 -5.63 -47.90
CA LEU A 904 17.19 -6.38 -47.59
C LEU A 904 15.90 -5.64 -48.02
N SER A 905 15.92 -4.32 -48.08
CA SER A 905 14.77 -3.50 -48.50
C SER A 905 14.65 -3.35 -50.02
N SER A 906 15.71 -3.65 -50.78
CA SER A 906 15.76 -3.59 -52.25
C SER A 906 15.81 -4.99 -52.90
N MET A 907 15.77 -6.04 -52.09
CA MET A 907 15.82 -7.45 -52.50
C MET A 907 14.52 -7.90 -53.19
N SER A 908 14.64 -8.62 -54.32
CA SER A 908 13.51 -9.19 -55.05
C SER A 908 12.80 -10.30 -54.28
N SER A 909 11.65 -10.76 -54.78
CA SER A 909 10.94 -11.94 -54.29
C SER A 909 11.80 -13.20 -54.34
N GLU A 910 12.53 -13.46 -55.44
CA GLU A 910 13.44 -14.61 -55.52
C GLU A 910 14.63 -14.47 -54.56
N GLY A 911 15.14 -13.25 -54.40
CA GLY A 911 16.21 -12.95 -53.43
C GLY A 911 15.78 -13.22 -51.98
N LEU A 912 14.52 -12.95 -51.64
CA LEU A 912 13.95 -13.27 -50.33
C LEU A 912 13.67 -14.77 -50.13
N LEU A 913 13.32 -15.50 -51.19
CA LEU A 913 13.24 -16.98 -51.16
C LEU A 913 14.62 -17.63 -50.97
N ALA A 914 15.67 -17.03 -51.55
CA ALA A 914 17.06 -17.45 -51.40
C ALA A 914 17.75 -16.88 -50.13
N PHE A 915 17.03 -16.14 -49.28
CA PHE A 915 17.63 -15.50 -48.10
C PHE A 915 18.10 -16.55 -47.07
N PRO A 916 19.33 -16.46 -46.53
CA PRO A 916 19.89 -17.44 -45.60
C PRO A 916 19.30 -17.32 -44.18
N LEU A 917 18.01 -17.66 -44.06
CA LEU A 917 17.24 -17.64 -42.80
C LEU A 917 17.93 -18.42 -41.67
N LYS A 918 18.56 -19.55 -41.99
CA LYS A 918 19.25 -20.41 -41.01
C LYS A 918 20.41 -19.69 -40.33
N ASP A 919 21.24 -18.97 -41.10
CA ASP A 919 22.37 -18.21 -40.55
C ASP A 919 21.91 -16.90 -39.90
N TYR A 920 20.84 -16.29 -40.42
CA TYR A 920 20.18 -15.13 -39.80
C TYR A 920 19.69 -15.46 -38.38
N PHE A 921 18.91 -16.53 -38.21
CA PHE A 921 18.43 -16.94 -36.89
C PHE A 921 19.57 -17.39 -35.97
N LYS A 922 20.59 -18.08 -36.50
CA LYS A 922 21.79 -18.47 -35.74
C LYS A 922 22.57 -17.25 -35.22
N GLN A 923 22.70 -16.18 -36.00
CA GLN A 923 23.32 -14.93 -35.53
C GLN A 923 22.43 -14.15 -34.55
N TYR A 924 21.11 -14.17 -34.75
CA TYR A 924 20.15 -13.58 -33.81
C TYR A 924 20.19 -14.27 -32.43
N GLU A 925 20.17 -15.60 -32.42
CA GLU A 925 20.31 -16.44 -31.23
C GLU A 925 21.65 -16.21 -30.53
N MET A 926 22.76 -16.16 -31.27
CA MET A 926 24.09 -15.82 -30.74
C MET A 926 24.09 -14.42 -30.09
N GLY A 927 23.40 -13.43 -30.68
CA GLY A 927 23.24 -12.10 -30.12
C GLY A 927 22.46 -12.11 -28.80
N LEU A 928 21.32 -12.80 -28.75
CA LEU A 928 20.51 -12.96 -27.55
C LEU A 928 21.26 -13.72 -26.44
N GLN A 929 21.97 -14.80 -26.78
CA GLN A 929 22.74 -15.58 -25.81
C GLN A 929 23.86 -14.76 -25.17
N ASN A 930 24.58 -13.96 -25.96
CA ASN A 930 25.59 -13.04 -25.44
C ASN A 930 24.99 -11.93 -24.56
N LEU A 931 23.82 -11.41 -24.92
CA LEU A 931 23.10 -10.41 -24.11
C LEU A 931 22.64 -11.00 -22.76
N CYS A 932 22.06 -12.20 -22.76
CA CYS A 932 21.70 -12.94 -21.55
C CYS A 932 22.92 -13.23 -20.67
N ASN A 933 24.03 -13.69 -21.25
CA ASN A 933 25.29 -13.92 -20.54
C ASN A 933 25.85 -12.64 -19.91
N SER A 934 25.73 -11.49 -20.59
CA SER A 934 26.11 -10.18 -20.05
C SER A 934 25.26 -9.78 -18.85
N TYR A 935 23.92 -9.92 -18.94
CA TYR A 935 23.03 -9.64 -17.82
C TYR A 935 23.29 -10.57 -16.62
N GLN A 936 23.50 -11.87 -16.86
CA GLN A 936 23.82 -12.85 -15.83
C GLN A 936 25.14 -12.49 -15.12
N THR A 937 26.21 -12.23 -15.88
CA THR A 937 27.52 -11.80 -15.34
C THR A 937 27.40 -10.53 -14.49
N ARG A 938 26.58 -9.56 -14.93
CA ARG A 938 26.34 -8.30 -14.19
C ARG A 938 25.49 -8.52 -12.92
N ALA A 939 24.59 -9.49 -12.92
CA ALA A 939 23.83 -9.89 -11.74
C ALA A 939 24.72 -10.60 -10.71
N ASP A 940 25.54 -11.56 -11.15
CA ASP A 940 26.45 -12.32 -10.29
C ASP A 940 27.54 -11.44 -9.65
N ALA A 941 28.05 -10.46 -10.40
CA ALA A 941 28.97 -9.45 -9.86
C ALA A 941 28.31 -8.58 -8.76
N ARG A 942 27.04 -8.20 -8.94
CA ARG A 942 26.27 -7.46 -7.94
C ARG A 942 25.92 -8.31 -6.71
N ALA A 943 25.65 -9.60 -6.90
CA ALA A 943 25.40 -10.55 -5.81
C ALA A 943 26.64 -10.68 -4.91
N LYS A 944 27.82 -10.95 -5.49
CA LYS A 944 29.09 -11.02 -4.75
C LYS A 944 29.40 -9.74 -3.98
N ALA A 945 29.24 -8.58 -4.63
CA ALA A 945 29.43 -7.28 -3.97
C ALA A 945 28.44 -7.07 -2.79
N CYS A 946 27.24 -7.65 -2.84
CA CYS A 946 26.29 -7.63 -1.73
C CYS A 946 26.71 -8.57 -0.59
N GLU A 947 27.19 -9.77 -0.90
CA GLU A 947 27.69 -10.75 0.07
C GLU A 947 28.94 -10.25 0.81
N GLU A 948 29.89 -9.65 0.09
CA GLU A 948 31.08 -9.01 0.68
C GLU A 948 30.71 -7.85 1.61
N ASN A 949 29.72 -7.03 1.24
CA ASN A 949 29.23 -5.97 2.11
C ASN A 949 28.52 -6.53 3.36
N LEU A 950 27.68 -7.55 3.21
CA LEU A 950 27.02 -8.23 4.33
C LEU A 950 28.07 -8.77 5.32
N HIS A 951 29.04 -9.54 4.83
CA HIS A 951 30.10 -10.12 5.67
C HIS A 951 30.97 -9.04 6.36
N ASN A 952 31.22 -7.91 5.69
CA ASN A 952 31.89 -6.76 6.30
C ASN A 952 31.02 -6.04 7.36
N THR A 953 29.67 -6.09 7.27
CA THR A 953 28.78 -5.60 8.34
C THR A 953 28.66 -6.57 9.51
N GLU A 954 28.63 -7.88 9.27
CA GLU A 954 28.63 -8.92 10.31
C GLU A 954 29.90 -8.86 11.16
N ARG A 955 31.07 -8.69 10.52
CA ARG A 955 32.34 -8.52 11.26
C ARG A 955 32.31 -7.28 12.15
N LYS A 956 31.77 -6.16 11.66
CA LYS A 956 31.62 -4.91 12.42
C LYS A 956 30.64 -5.05 13.57
N LEU A 957 29.55 -5.80 13.39
CA LEU A 957 28.58 -6.10 14.44
C LEU A 957 29.25 -6.86 15.59
N LYS A 958 29.94 -7.97 15.29
CA LYS A 958 30.68 -8.77 16.28
C LYS A 958 31.76 -7.95 16.99
N GLU A 959 32.50 -7.14 16.25
CA GLU A 959 33.46 -6.17 16.79
C GLU A 959 32.82 -5.13 17.73
N THR A 960 31.55 -4.75 17.54
CA THR A 960 30.84 -3.84 18.47
C THR A 960 30.25 -4.57 19.67
N GLU A 961 29.80 -5.82 19.51
CA GLU A 961 29.33 -6.69 20.60
C GLU A 961 30.48 -7.00 21.57
N GLU A 962 31.65 -7.37 21.07
CA GLU A 962 32.86 -7.59 21.90
C GLU A 962 33.30 -6.32 22.67
N LYS A 963 33.15 -5.14 22.05
CA LYS A 963 33.44 -3.84 22.69
C LYS A 963 32.38 -3.48 23.74
N LEU A 964 31.11 -3.79 23.49
CA LEU A 964 30.02 -3.58 24.45
C LEU A 964 30.18 -4.50 25.67
N GLN A 965 30.46 -5.79 25.47
CA GLN A 965 30.67 -6.73 26.58
C GLN A 965 31.83 -6.28 27.47
N LYS A 966 32.95 -5.89 26.86
CA LYS A 966 34.12 -5.38 27.59
C LYS A 966 33.82 -4.07 28.32
N LEU A 967 32.93 -3.22 27.78
CA LEU A 967 32.47 -2.03 28.48
C LEU A 967 31.59 -2.39 29.69
N ARG A 968 30.63 -3.30 29.53
CA ARG A 968 29.79 -3.82 30.64
C ARG A 968 30.64 -4.39 31.77
N THR A 969 31.59 -5.28 31.47
CA THR A 969 32.52 -5.84 32.47
C THR A 969 33.32 -4.76 33.21
N ASN A 970 33.81 -3.74 32.48
CA ASN A 970 34.53 -2.61 33.10
C ASN A 970 33.63 -1.75 34.00
N ILE A 971 32.34 -1.62 33.69
CA ILE A 971 31.38 -0.85 34.51
C ILE A 971 31.02 -1.64 35.78
N VAL A 972 30.75 -2.95 35.70
CA VAL A 972 30.55 -3.80 36.89
C VAL A 972 31.74 -3.71 37.84
N ALA A 973 32.97 -3.86 37.30
CA ALA A 973 34.21 -3.77 38.07
C ALA A 973 34.54 -2.34 38.60
N LEU A 974 33.80 -1.31 38.17
CA LEU A 974 33.84 0.03 38.72
C LEU A 974 32.75 0.22 39.79
N LEU A 975 31.52 -0.22 39.54
CA LEU A 975 30.39 -0.15 40.49
C LEU A 975 30.71 -0.91 41.78
N GLN A 976 31.25 -2.13 41.68
CA GLN A 976 31.71 -2.94 42.83
C GLN A 976 32.85 -2.31 43.65
N LYS A 977 33.46 -1.21 43.17
CA LYS A 977 34.48 -0.42 43.90
C LYS A 977 33.93 0.89 44.48
N VAL A 978 32.67 1.21 44.20
CA VAL A 978 31.99 2.44 44.65
C VAL A 978 30.86 2.09 45.64
N GLN A 979 30.25 0.92 45.51
CA GLN A 979 29.34 0.33 46.51
C GLN A 979 29.66 -1.17 46.65
N GLU A 980 29.87 -1.62 47.88
CA GLU A 980 30.31 -3.00 48.17
C GLU A 980 29.14 -4.02 48.10
N ASP A 981 27.89 -3.55 48.19
CA ASP A 981 26.66 -4.36 48.20
C ASP A 981 25.86 -4.35 46.86
N ILE A 982 26.51 -4.05 45.72
CA ILE A 982 25.84 -4.13 44.40
C ILE A 982 25.85 -5.58 43.88
N ASP A 983 24.66 -6.18 43.84
CA ASP A 983 24.38 -7.46 43.17
C ASP A 983 23.63 -7.20 41.85
N ILE A 984 24.27 -7.52 40.72
CA ILE A 984 23.74 -7.38 39.35
C ILE A 984 24.13 -8.66 38.59
N ASN A 985 23.15 -9.43 38.15
CA ASN A 985 23.38 -10.79 37.63
C ASN A 985 23.14 -10.92 36.11
N THR A 986 22.59 -9.88 35.47
CA THR A 986 22.37 -9.85 34.01
C THR A 986 22.83 -8.55 33.38
N ASP A 987 23.18 -8.62 32.10
CA ASP A 987 23.53 -7.46 31.27
C ASP A 987 22.37 -6.46 31.13
N ASP A 988 21.11 -6.94 31.18
CA ASP A 988 19.92 -6.09 31.09
C ASP A 988 19.63 -5.35 32.40
N GLU A 989 19.89 -5.97 33.55
CA GLU A 989 19.87 -5.29 34.86
C GLU A 989 20.97 -4.22 34.93
N LEU A 990 22.16 -4.52 34.41
CA LEU A 990 23.27 -3.56 34.34
C LEU A 990 22.92 -2.36 33.46
N ASP A 991 22.46 -2.59 32.22
CA ASP A 991 22.07 -1.52 31.31
C ASP A 991 20.88 -0.70 31.86
N ALA A 992 19.92 -1.34 32.53
CA ALA A 992 18.80 -0.64 33.19
C ALA A 992 19.25 0.18 34.41
N TYR A 993 20.20 -0.32 35.20
CA TYR A 993 20.79 0.42 36.33
C TYR A 993 21.63 1.61 35.85
N ILE A 994 22.36 1.46 34.74
CA ILE A 994 23.06 2.55 34.05
C ILE A 994 22.06 3.58 33.49
N GLU A 995 20.95 3.16 32.88
CA GLU A 995 19.91 4.09 32.40
C GLU A 995 19.22 4.83 33.57
N ASP A 996 18.97 4.16 34.69
CA ASP A 996 18.42 4.78 35.91
C ASP A 996 19.39 5.82 36.50
N LEU A 997 20.70 5.51 36.59
CA LEU A 997 21.75 6.47 36.98
C LEU A 997 21.86 7.66 36.01
N ILE A 998 21.80 7.43 34.70
CA ILE A 998 21.91 8.50 33.68
C ILE A 998 20.64 9.36 33.62
N THR A 999 19.47 8.82 33.99
CA THR A 999 18.20 9.57 34.00
C THR A 999 17.89 10.22 35.35
N LYS A 1000 18.41 9.70 36.47
CA LYS A 1000 18.43 10.34 37.80
C LYS A 1000 19.77 11.04 38.05
N GLY A 1001 20.03 12.11 37.28
CA GLY A 1001 21.21 12.94 37.49
C GLY A 1001 21.10 13.81 38.74
N ASP A 1002 21.67 13.34 39.85
CA ASP A 1002 22.17 14.14 40.99
C ASP A 1002 23.69 14.37 40.83
#